data_AF-A0A0K2REC1-F1
#
_entry.id   AF-A0A0K2REC1-F1
#
_cell.length_a   1.000
_cell.length_b   1.000
_cell.length_c   1.000
_cell.angle_alpha   90.00
_cell.angle_beta   90.00
_cell.angle_gamma   90.00
#
_symmetry.space_group_name_H-M   'P 1'
#
loop_
_entity.id
_entity.type
_entity.pdbx_description
1 polymer ?
#
loop_
_entity_poly.entity_id
_entity_poly.type
_entity_poly.pdbx_seq_one_letter_code
_entity_poly.pdbx_strand_id
1 'polypeptide(L)'
;MTVSVQAVADRAGVSISTVSRALRGVPGISETTCKRVRDAAVELGYVASPSASRLATGRTRTVAVVVPLLTKWFFAEVIAAAGRVLSREGYDVLLTELSTVELRAGFFASPRLHGRSDGALVVALQLGSEELASLKAQGQVLALVGSESAGASSVQVEDRIGGRAAARHLINLGHERIAFVGLRAGPGSTLGGVPPAERLLGYREALAEAGLPPDPGLEHVVENTVDAGAAAMAALLTAEEPPTALVAASDEIAFGAMATLRGAGLSVPDDFSIVGYDNHELAGVVGLTTMDHGVAEQGRLAAEALVAALAGPGRRRAHRAPSRGARLDRTAPPPPGGLPLTFHNPPKRTRNPMEYRKLGNSGMYVSEIAYGNWTTHGEQIDQEAATACVRTALDLGITTFDTADAYAGTRAETALGEALDGVRREGLEIFTKVYFPIGQPGKNDRACPASTSWSPSTAPCAASGPTTWTCTRPTATTTKPRSKRPCRRSLTSCVPARPTTSASPNGLRRRSAGRRPRQGARYPPRLEPAPVQHALARHRAGSRSAKRRTRPEPDRLVPARPGRPDRQVRPGAAAPTASRFTSDGGAFKTEHRYMQQPVLEAVQALRPLANQAGLSMAAFAVAWVLQNTNVSAAIVGASRPEQLKDNATAAGVVLDPGFSPRPMRSSATSSSATRPRSSPSSNAPESTPRIDFFKESPVIFIVVKFKTKPEFTAQWPEIVADFTAATRAEEGNLWFEWSRSLDDPSTYVLVEAFQDGAAEAHVNAPHFAAGLTAMQPALAETPKIISRQLDGAGWDSMGELRVDTVGAGL
;
A
#
# COMPACT_ATOMS: atom_id res chain seq x y z
N MET A 1 -48.46 11.65 1.25
CA MET A 1 -48.90 12.98 0.80
C MET A 1 -48.20 14.01 1.68
N THR A 2 -47.41 14.92 1.12
CA THR A 2 -46.82 16.04 1.86
C THR A 2 -47.91 17.03 2.26
N VAL A 3 -48.03 17.30 3.56
CA VAL A 3 -48.99 18.27 4.11
C VAL A 3 -48.70 19.67 3.57
N SER A 4 -49.73 20.41 3.17
CA SER A 4 -49.61 21.76 2.59
C SER A 4 -49.68 22.86 3.66
N VAL A 5 -49.19 24.05 3.34
CA VAL A 5 -49.30 25.23 4.24
C VAL A 5 -50.76 25.61 4.50
N GLN A 6 -51.65 25.30 3.55
CA GLN A 6 -53.09 25.49 3.68
C GLN A 6 -53.66 24.63 4.81
N ALA A 7 -53.26 23.36 4.90
CA ALA A 7 -53.73 22.48 5.98
C ALA A 7 -53.34 23.00 7.38
N VAL A 8 -52.17 23.62 7.50
CA VAL A 8 -51.76 24.27 8.76
C VAL A 8 -52.59 25.53 9.03
N ALA A 9 -52.89 26.32 7.99
CA ALA A 9 -53.73 27.51 8.10
C ALA A 9 -55.15 27.16 8.60
N ASP A 10 -55.74 26.14 8.00
CA ASP A 10 -57.07 25.64 8.36
C ASP A 10 -57.08 25.07 9.79
N ARG A 11 -56.06 24.26 10.15
CA ARG A 11 -55.95 23.66 11.49
C ARG A 11 -55.67 24.67 12.59
N ALA A 12 -54.90 25.71 12.29
CA ALA A 12 -54.58 26.78 13.21
C ALA A 12 -55.65 27.89 13.24
N GLY A 13 -56.60 27.90 12.30
CA GLY A 13 -57.67 28.91 12.20
C GLY A 13 -57.15 30.31 11.85
N VAL A 14 -56.18 30.41 10.94
CA VAL A 14 -55.57 31.68 10.50
C VAL A 14 -55.33 31.67 8.98
N SER A 15 -55.01 32.82 8.39
CA SER A 15 -54.65 32.87 6.96
C SER A 15 -53.29 32.22 6.67
N ILE A 16 -53.06 31.77 5.43
CA ILE A 16 -51.74 31.29 4.96
C ILE A 16 -50.64 32.32 5.24
N SER A 17 -50.93 33.62 5.02
CA SER A 17 -49.98 34.71 5.28
C SER A 17 -49.62 34.82 6.77
N THR A 18 -50.57 34.54 7.66
CA THR A 18 -50.36 34.51 9.12
C THR A 18 -49.54 33.28 9.52
N VAL A 19 -49.80 32.10 8.95
CA VAL A 19 -48.96 30.90 9.17
C VAL A 19 -47.51 31.17 8.76
N SER A 20 -47.30 31.73 7.57
CA SER A 20 -45.98 32.07 7.04
C SER A 20 -45.24 33.07 7.94
N ARG A 21 -45.91 34.11 8.43
CA ARG A 21 -45.30 35.12 9.32
C ARG A 21 -45.04 34.56 10.73
N ALA A 22 -45.94 33.72 11.25
CA ALA A 22 -45.83 33.11 12.58
C ALA A 22 -44.69 32.09 12.64
N LEU A 23 -44.52 31.25 11.61
CA LEU A 23 -43.39 30.31 11.50
C LEU A 23 -42.05 31.03 11.30
N ARG A 24 -42.05 32.23 10.71
CA ARG A 24 -40.86 33.09 10.54
C ARG A 24 -40.52 33.94 11.78
N GLY A 25 -41.39 33.98 12.79
CA GLY A 25 -41.17 34.81 13.98
C GLY A 25 -41.18 36.32 13.72
N VAL A 26 -41.94 36.78 12.72
CA VAL A 26 -42.02 38.21 12.36
C VAL A 26 -42.76 38.99 13.47
N PRO A 27 -42.27 40.18 13.89
CA PRO A 27 -42.97 41.03 14.85
C PRO A 27 -44.41 41.38 14.40
N GLY A 28 -45.32 41.52 15.36
CA GLY A 28 -46.72 41.91 15.11
C GLY A 28 -47.72 40.75 15.02
N ILE A 29 -47.34 39.52 15.39
CA ILE A 29 -48.26 38.41 15.64
C ILE A 29 -48.22 38.06 17.13
N SER A 30 -49.39 37.87 17.74
CA SER A 30 -49.47 37.51 19.16
C SER A 30 -48.77 36.17 19.43
N GLU A 31 -48.10 36.05 20.58
CA GLU A 31 -47.49 34.78 21.01
C GLU A 31 -48.49 33.62 21.02
N THR A 32 -49.74 33.90 21.38
CA THR A 32 -50.85 32.95 21.35
C THR A 32 -51.12 32.41 19.95
N THR A 33 -51.07 33.26 18.93
CA THR A 33 -51.25 32.86 17.52
C THR A 33 -50.03 32.12 17.00
N CYS A 34 -48.82 32.58 17.34
CA CYS A 34 -47.58 31.89 16.99
C CYS A 34 -47.52 30.47 17.58
N LYS A 35 -47.96 30.29 18.82
CA LYS A 35 -48.05 28.98 19.47
C LYS A 35 -49.06 28.07 18.76
N ARG A 36 -50.28 28.56 18.48
CA ARG A 36 -51.31 27.81 17.72
C ARG A 36 -50.80 27.30 16.37
N VAL A 37 -50.12 28.16 15.61
CA VAL A 37 -49.56 27.79 14.31
C VAL A 37 -48.47 26.73 14.45
N ARG A 38 -47.58 26.85 15.44
CA ARG A 38 -46.51 25.86 15.69
C ARG A 38 -47.08 24.50 16.10
N ASP A 39 -48.03 24.50 17.02
CA ASP A 39 -48.69 23.28 17.51
C ASP A 39 -49.40 22.56 16.34
N ALA A 40 -50.12 23.29 15.49
CA ALA A 40 -50.77 22.75 14.30
C ALA A 40 -49.77 22.21 13.26
N ALA A 41 -48.63 22.87 13.06
CA ALA A 41 -47.58 22.40 12.15
C ALA A 41 -46.93 21.09 12.65
N VAL A 42 -46.67 20.99 13.96
CA VAL A 42 -46.13 19.77 14.59
C VAL A 42 -47.12 18.61 14.49
N GLU A 43 -48.38 18.84 14.83
CA GLU A 43 -49.44 17.83 14.78
C GLU A 43 -49.61 17.24 13.37
N LEU A 44 -49.55 18.10 12.35
CA LEU A 44 -49.70 17.68 10.96
C LEU A 44 -48.39 17.18 10.32
N GLY A 45 -47.26 17.24 11.03
CA GLY A 45 -45.95 16.94 10.45
C GLY A 45 -45.56 17.89 9.30
N TYR A 46 -46.09 19.12 9.30
CA TYR A 46 -45.76 20.13 8.31
C TYR A 46 -44.39 20.75 8.60
N VAL A 47 -43.49 20.67 7.63
CA VAL A 47 -42.22 21.39 7.62
C VAL A 47 -42.28 22.43 6.51
N ALA A 48 -42.03 23.69 6.83
CA ALA A 48 -41.99 24.75 5.83
C ALA A 48 -40.95 24.40 4.76
N SER A 49 -41.38 24.39 3.50
CA SER A 49 -40.47 24.12 2.38
C SER A 49 -39.36 25.18 2.35
N PRO A 50 -38.08 24.78 2.28
CA PRO A 50 -36.96 25.71 2.09
C PRO A 50 -37.19 26.63 0.89
N SER A 51 -37.78 26.12 -0.21
CA SER A 51 -38.14 26.90 -1.41
C SER A 51 -39.15 28.02 -1.15
N ALA A 52 -40.14 27.79 -0.28
CA ALA A 52 -41.12 28.81 0.09
C ALA A 52 -40.53 29.88 1.01
N SER A 53 -39.60 29.50 1.90
CA SER A 53 -38.85 30.45 2.75
C SER A 53 -37.88 31.31 1.94
N ARG A 54 -37.25 30.73 0.89
CA ARG A 54 -36.37 31.45 -0.06
C ARG A 54 -37.12 32.53 -0.83
N LEU A 55 -38.30 32.20 -1.37
CA LEU A 55 -39.13 33.15 -2.14
C LEU A 55 -39.58 34.35 -1.30
N ALA A 56 -39.87 34.12 -0.01
CA ALA A 56 -40.39 35.15 0.88
C ALA A 56 -39.32 36.08 1.47
N THR A 57 -38.05 35.66 1.49
CA THR A 57 -36.93 36.42 2.07
C THR A 57 -35.94 36.94 1.03
N GLY A 58 -35.96 36.40 -0.20
CA GLY A 58 -34.96 36.66 -1.23
C GLY A 58 -33.59 36.07 -0.93
N ARG A 59 -33.45 35.30 0.17
CA ARG A 59 -32.18 34.71 0.62
C ARG A 59 -32.26 33.20 0.57
N THR A 60 -31.21 32.58 0.08
CA THR A 60 -31.08 31.12 -0.01
C THR A 60 -30.78 30.48 1.33
N ARG A 61 -30.10 31.21 2.24
CA ARG A 61 -29.44 30.67 3.44
C ARG A 61 -28.49 29.53 3.10
N THR A 62 -27.83 29.65 1.96
CA THR A 62 -26.82 28.71 1.50
C THR A 62 -25.54 29.45 1.18
N VAL A 63 -24.41 28.91 1.61
CA VAL A 63 -23.08 29.40 1.25
C VAL A 63 -22.39 28.35 0.40
N ALA A 64 -21.88 28.76 -0.76
CA ALA A 64 -21.03 27.92 -1.58
C ALA A 64 -19.62 27.86 -0.97
N VAL A 65 -19.03 26.68 -0.85
CA VAL A 65 -17.61 26.52 -0.54
C VAL A 65 -16.93 25.94 -1.78
N VAL A 66 -16.11 26.76 -2.41
CA VAL A 66 -15.46 26.49 -3.70
C VAL A 66 -13.99 26.13 -3.44
N VAL A 67 -13.62 24.91 -3.80
CA VAL A 67 -12.27 24.36 -3.55
C VAL A 67 -11.69 23.71 -4.82
N PRO A 68 -10.36 23.59 -4.96
CA PRO A 68 -9.75 22.81 -6.02
C PRO A 68 -10.05 21.32 -5.87
N LEU A 69 -9.87 20.76 -4.67
CA LEU A 69 -10.01 19.33 -4.40
C LEU A 69 -10.79 19.11 -3.09
N LEU A 70 -11.70 18.13 -3.05
CA LEU A 70 -12.40 17.78 -1.80
C LEU A 70 -11.62 16.77 -0.94
N THR A 71 -10.75 15.97 -1.56
CA THR A 71 -10.10 14.81 -0.92
C THR A 71 -8.83 15.15 -0.14
N LYS A 72 -8.25 16.34 -0.35
CA LYS A 72 -7.02 16.75 0.35
C LYS A 72 -7.33 17.24 1.75
N TRP A 73 -6.49 16.82 2.70
CA TRP A 73 -6.64 17.12 4.12
C TRP A 73 -6.80 18.62 4.40
N PHE A 74 -5.98 19.47 3.77
CA PHE A 74 -6.07 20.92 3.92
C PHE A 74 -7.49 21.45 3.62
N PHE A 75 -8.08 21.04 2.49
CA PHE A 75 -9.42 21.51 2.11
C PHE A 75 -10.50 20.92 3.01
N ALA A 76 -10.39 19.64 3.36
CA ALA A 76 -11.32 18.99 4.26
C ALA A 76 -11.36 19.70 5.63
N GLU A 77 -10.21 20.08 6.17
CA GLU A 77 -10.12 20.76 7.47
C GLU A 77 -10.68 22.19 7.41
N VAL A 78 -10.39 22.94 6.34
CA VAL A 78 -11.00 24.26 6.11
C VAL A 78 -12.52 24.15 5.98
N ILE A 79 -13.02 23.21 5.17
CA ILE A 79 -14.46 22.96 4.96
C ILE A 79 -15.12 22.58 6.28
N ALA A 80 -14.52 21.69 7.06
CA ALA A 80 -15.07 21.25 8.34
C ALA A 80 -15.15 22.41 9.35
N ALA A 81 -14.11 23.25 9.42
CA ALA A 81 -14.11 24.41 10.30
C ALA A 81 -15.10 25.49 9.88
N ALA A 82 -15.13 25.82 8.58
CA ALA A 82 -16.10 26.77 8.02
C ALA A 82 -17.54 26.28 8.20
N GLY A 83 -17.80 25.00 7.91
CA GLY A 83 -19.12 24.38 8.03
C GLY A 83 -19.68 24.48 9.45
N ARG A 84 -18.85 24.28 10.49
CA ARG A 84 -19.27 24.47 11.89
C ARG A 84 -19.74 25.90 12.19
N VAL A 85 -19.08 26.91 11.62
CA VAL A 85 -19.50 28.32 11.77
C VAL A 85 -20.79 28.55 11.00
N LEU A 86 -20.83 28.18 9.71
CA LEU A 86 -21.98 28.40 8.84
C LEU A 86 -23.25 27.73 9.37
N SER A 87 -23.16 26.48 9.84
CA SER A 87 -24.30 25.77 10.41
C SER A 87 -24.81 26.40 11.72
N ARG A 88 -23.92 26.93 12.57
CA ARG A 88 -24.34 27.66 13.78
C ARG A 88 -25.11 28.93 13.46
N GLU A 89 -24.75 29.58 12.36
CA GLU A 89 -25.40 30.80 11.85
C GLU A 89 -26.63 30.49 10.95
N GLY A 90 -27.01 29.21 10.84
CA GLY A 90 -28.19 28.77 10.11
C GLY A 90 -28.04 28.75 8.59
N TYR A 91 -26.81 28.63 8.08
CA TYR A 91 -26.51 28.46 6.66
C TYR A 91 -26.26 26.99 6.31
N ASP A 92 -26.85 26.55 5.20
CA ASP A 92 -26.48 25.31 4.52
C ASP A 92 -25.20 25.51 3.69
N VAL A 93 -24.44 24.43 3.48
CA VAL A 93 -23.20 24.43 2.70
C VAL A 93 -23.42 23.76 1.34
N LEU A 94 -23.09 24.48 0.27
CA LEU A 94 -23.01 23.95 -1.09
C LEU A 94 -21.54 23.73 -1.48
N LEU A 95 -21.07 22.49 -1.47
CA LEU A 95 -19.69 22.18 -1.88
C LEU A 95 -19.55 22.22 -3.40
N THR A 96 -18.49 22.85 -3.88
CA THR A 96 -18.14 22.94 -5.31
C THR A 96 -16.66 22.67 -5.48
N GLU A 97 -16.33 21.65 -6.27
CA GLU A 97 -14.95 21.27 -6.61
C GLU A 97 -14.58 21.76 -8.02
N LEU A 98 -13.40 22.35 -8.17
CA LEU A 98 -12.83 22.86 -9.43
C LEU A 98 -11.44 22.25 -9.67
N SER A 99 -11.35 20.92 -9.71
CA SER A 99 -10.09 20.16 -9.75
C SER A 99 -9.40 20.12 -11.11
N THR A 100 -10.13 20.43 -12.19
CA THR A 100 -9.57 20.45 -13.55
C THR A 100 -9.86 21.76 -14.26
N VAL A 101 -9.10 22.02 -15.33
CA VAL A 101 -9.27 23.20 -16.18
C VAL A 101 -10.69 23.23 -16.78
N GLU A 102 -11.22 22.08 -17.17
CA GLU A 102 -12.55 21.92 -17.76
C GLU A 102 -13.65 22.17 -16.74
N LEU A 103 -13.51 21.64 -15.52
CA LEU A 103 -14.46 21.90 -14.43
C LEU A 103 -14.49 23.39 -14.07
N ARG A 104 -13.32 24.02 -13.98
CA ARG A 104 -13.20 25.46 -13.73
C ARG A 104 -13.82 26.29 -14.85
N ALA A 105 -13.47 26.02 -16.11
CA ALA A 105 -14.03 26.71 -17.26
C ALA A 105 -15.56 26.53 -17.33
N GLY A 106 -16.05 25.30 -17.19
CA GLY A 106 -17.49 25.00 -17.20
C GLY A 106 -18.26 25.57 -16.01
N PHE A 107 -17.59 25.82 -14.88
CA PHE A 107 -18.17 26.50 -13.74
C PHE A 107 -18.37 28.00 -14.03
N PHE A 108 -17.37 28.67 -14.61
CA PHE A 108 -17.45 30.10 -14.91
C PHE A 108 -18.17 30.45 -16.22
N ALA A 109 -18.35 29.49 -17.14
CA ALA A 109 -19.09 29.68 -18.40
C ALA A 109 -20.60 29.92 -18.23
N SER A 110 -21.17 29.68 -17.03
CA SER A 110 -22.60 29.88 -16.76
C SER A 110 -22.82 30.31 -15.31
N PRO A 111 -23.93 31.01 -14.98
CA PRO A 111 -24.20 31.48 -13.62
C PRO A 111 -24.61 30.32 -12.69
N ARG A 112 -23.64 29.54 -12.21
CA ARG A 112 -23.84 28.32 -11.41
C ARG A 112 -24.35 28.57 -9.99
N LEU A 113 -24.07 29.74 -9.41
CA LEU A 113 -24.38 30.08 -8.01
C LEU A 113 -25.54 31.07 -7.87
N HIS A 114 -25.93 31.72 -8.96
CA HIS A 114 -27.05 32.67 -8.96
C HIS A 114 -28.33 32.00 -8.43
N GLY A 115 -28.94 32.61 -7.40
CA GLY A 115 -30.16 32.10 -6.76
C GLY A 115 -29.99 30.78 -6.00
N ARG A 116 -28.77 30.23 -5.90
CA ARG A 116 -28.45 28.97 -5.20
C ARG A 116 -27.64 29.18 -3.93
N SER A 117 -26.88 30.27 -3.84
CA SER A 117 -26.17 30.69 -2.63
C SER A 117 -26.19 32.20 -2.47
N ASP A 118 -26.11 32.66 -1.22
CA ASP A 118 -26.03 34.08 -0.85
C ASP A 118 -24.59 34.59 -0.87
N GLY A 119 -23.62 33.68 -0.74
CA GLY A 119 -22.20 33.98 -0.76
C GLY A 119 -21.35 32.76 -1.08
N ALA A 120 -20.09 33.01 -1.38
CA ALA A 120 -19.11 31.98 -1.68
C ALA A 120 -17.84 32.17 -0.84
N LEU A 121 -17.41 31.09 -0.18
CA LEU A 121 -16.11 30.94 0.44
C LEU A 121 -15.20 30.20 -0.55
N VAL A 122 -14.17 30.88 -1.04
CA VAL A 122 -13.23 30.35 -2.04
C VAL A 122 -11.91 30.02 -1.37
N VAL A 123 -11.45 28.78 -1.47
CA VAL A 123 -10.30 28.28 -0.71
C VAL A 123 -9.14 27.92 -1.64
N ALA A 124 -7.99 28.55 -1.44
CA ALA A 124 -6.74 28.34 -2.19
C ALA A 124 -6.90 28.29 -3.72
N LEU A 125 -7.87 29.04 -4.25
CA LEU A 125 -8.06 29.30 -5.67
C LEU A 125 -7.70 30.75 -5.96
N GLN A 126 -6.83 30.92 -6.95
CA GLN A 126 -6.47 32.22 -7.49
C GLN A 126 -7.47 32.57 -8.58
N LEU A 127 -8.41 33.46 -8.25
CA LEU A 127 -9.41 33.93 -9.19
C LEU A 127 -8.85 35.06 -10.04
N GLY A 128 -8.98 34.93 -11.36
CA GLY A 128 -8.77 36.04 -12.28
C GLY A 128 -9.80 37.16 -12.06
N SER A 129 -9.51 38.34 -12.60
CA SER A 129 -10.44 39.49 -12.53
C SER A 129 -11.82 39.16 -13.09
N GLU A 130 -11.88 38.41 -14.19
CA GLU A 130 -13.12 37.98 -14.84
C GLU A 130 -13.92 36.98 -13.99
N GLU A 131 -13.26 35.99 -13.40
CA GLU A 131 -13.90 34.99 -12.54
C GLU A 131 -14.47 35.62 -11.27
N LEU A 132 -13.71 36.53 -10.67
CA LEU A 132 -14.16 37.32 -9.53
C LEU A 132 -15.38 38.19 -9.91
N ALA A 133 -15.32 38.88 -11.05
CA ALA A 133 -16.42 39.69 -11.55
C ALA A 133 -17.66 38.83 -11.82
N SER A 134 -17.50 37.63 -12.37
CA SER A 134 -18.58 36.67 -12.60
C SER A 134 -19.27 36.26 -11.30
N LEU A 135 -18.51 35.93 -10.24
CA LEU A 135 -19.10 35.59 -8.93
C LEU A 135 -19.86 36.78 -8.32
N LYS A 136 -19.30 37.99 -8.42
CA LYS A 136 -19.97 39.22 -7.94
C LYS A 136 -21.25 39.50 -8.73
N ALA A 137 -21.23 39.34 -10.05
CA ALA A 137 -22.39 39.51 -10.93
C ALA A 137 -23.50 38.48 -10.63
N GLN A 138 -23.12 37.29 -10.14
CA GLN A 138 -24.06 36.28 -9.64
C GLN A 138 -24.62 36.60 -8.24
N GLY A 139 -24.32 37.77 -7.67
CA GLY A 139 -24.82 38.23 -6.38
C GLY A 139 -24.08 37.64 -5.17
N GLN A 140 -22.91 37.03 -5.37
CA GLN A 140 -22.20 36.35 -4.28
C GLN A 140 -21.41 37.35 -3.43
N VAL A 141 -21.63 37.31 -2.11
CA VAL A 141 -20.69 37.88 -1.14
C VAL A 141 -19.49 36.95 -1.00
N LEU A 142 -18.28 37.48 -1.09
CA LEU A 142 -17.07 36.67 -1.18
C LEU A 142 -16.20 36.74 0.07
N ALA A 143 -15.73 35.58 0.50
CA ALA A 143 -14.60 35.42 1.40
C ALA A 143 -13.57 34.47 0.77
N LEU A 144 -12.28 34.80 0.91
CA LEU A 144 -11.17 34.07 0.31
C LEU A 144 -10.24 33.51 1.38
N VAL A 145 -9.68 32.32 1.17
CA VAL A 145 -8.60 31.75 1.99
C VAL A 145 -7.38 31.52 1.10
N GLY A 146 -6.23 32.08 1.46
CA GLY A 146 -4.97 31.93 0.71
C GLY A 146 -4.89 32.73 -0.60
N SER A 147 -5.88 33.59 -0.88
CA SER A 147 -5.85 34.56 -1.98
C SER A 147 -6.47 35.89 -1.55
N GLU A 148 -5.98 36.99 -2.11
CA GLU A 148 -6.48 38.34 -1.82
C GLU A 148 -7.08 38.96 -3.07
N SER A 149 -8.21 39.65 -2.91
CA SER A 149 -8.83 40.36 -4.02
C SER A 149 -9.65 41.54 -3.55
N ALA A 150 -9.60 42.63 -4.32
CA ALA A 150 -10.32 43.86 -4.03
C ALA A 150 -11.83 43.58 -3.94
N GLY A 151 -12.41 43.93 -2.78
CA GLY A 151 -13.84 43.77 -2.54
C GLY A 151 -14.29 42.37 -2.11
N ALA A 152 -13.38 41.49 -1.71
CA ALA A 152 -13.69 40.27 -0.96
C ALA A 152 -13.05 40.34 0.44
N SER A 153 -13.67 39.73 1.45
CA SER A 153 -12.95 39.46 2.71
C SER A 153 -11.90 38.39 2.44
N SER A 154 -10.74 38.45 3.08
CA SER A 154 -9.67 37.48 2.84
C SER A 154 -9.01 37.05 4.14
N VAL A 155 -8.61 35.78 4.21
CA VAL A 155 -7.77 35.23 5.26
C VAL A 155 -6.45 34.82 4.63
N GLN A 156 -5.37 35.49 5.02
CA GLN A 156 -4.02 35.21 4.55
C GLN A 156 -3.18 34.54 5.63
N VAL A 157 -2.18 33.79 5.16
CA VAL A 157 -1.05 33.31 5.96
C VAL A 157 0.24 33.89 5.42
N GLU A 158 1.26 34.01 6.28
CA GLU A 158 2.54 34.61 5.92
C GLU A 158 3.51 33.52 5.41
N ASP A 159 3.22 32.97 4.23
CA ASP A 159 3.95 31.84 3.65
C ASP A 159 5.45 32.12 3.45
N ARG A 160 5.81 33.35 3.08
CA ARG A 160 7.22 33.76 2.95
C ARG A 160 7.95 33.74 4.29
N ILE A 161 7.30 34.20 5.36
CA ILE A 161 7.86 34.15 6.71
C ILE A 161 7.94 32.70 7.19
N GLY A 162 6.93 31.89 6.87
CA GLY A 162 6.91 30.45 7.17
C GLY A 162 8.07 29.70 6.49
N GLY A 163 8.26 29.89 5.19
CA GLY A 163 9.38 29.29 4.45
C GLY A 163 10.75 29.74 4.96
N ARG A 164 10.88 31.03 5.30
CA ARG A 164 12.11 31.57 5.90
C ARG A 164 12.38 30.95 7.28
N ALA A 165 11.36 30.81 8.12
CA ALA A 165 11.48 30.21 9.45
C ALA A 165 11.87 28.73 9.37
N ALA A 166 11.27 27.97 8.45
CA ALA A 166 11.60 26.56 8.22
C ALA A 166 13.07 26.37 7.80
N ALA A 167 13.55 27.19 6.87
CA ALA A 167 14.94 27.16 6.41
C ALA A 167 15.92 27.61 7.51
N ARG A 168 15.64 28.74 8.19
CA ARG A 168 16.46 29.23 9.30
C ARG A 168 16.59 28.22 10.43
N HIS A 169 15.54 27.45 10.71
CA HIS A 169 15.58 26.38 11.70
C HIS A 169 16.66 25.34 11.37
N LEU A 170 16.72 24.89 10.11
CA LEU A 170 17.74 23.94 9.66
C LEU A 170 19.15 24.55 9.61
N ILE A 171 19.27 25.81 9.20
CA ILE A 171 20.55 26.54 9.21
C ILE A 171 21.08 26.67 10.64
N ASN A 172 20.23 27.00 11.62
CA ASN A 172 20.61 27.12 13.02
C ASN A 172 21.07 25.77 13.64
N LEU A 173 20.67 24.65 13.05
CA LEU A 173 21.16 23.32 13.42
C LEU A 173 22.51 22.98 12.76
N GLY A 174 23.00 23.82 11.83
CA GLY A 174 24.28 23.68 11.15
C GLY A 174 24.18 23.11 9.73
N HIS A 175 22.99 22.93 9.16
CA HIS A 175 22.86 22.44 7.79
C HIS A 175 23.25 23.52 6.77
N GLU A 176 24.17 23.20 5.86
CA GLU A 176 24.61 24.09 4.79
C GLU A 176 24.00 23.73 3.42
N ARG A 177 23.86 22.43 3.13
CA ARG A 177 23.17 21.92 1.92
C ARG A 177 21.75 21.49 2.28
N ILE A 178 20.81 22.41 2.12
CA ILE A 178 19.38 22.22 2.38
C ILE A 178 18.66 22.17 1.04
N ALA A 179 17.77 21.20 0.85
CA ALA A 179 16.91 21.13 -0.32
C ALA A 179 15.54 21.77 -0.06
N PHE A 180 14.89 22.20 -1.14
CA PHE A 180 13.50 22.64 -1.11
C PHE A 180 12.69 21.84 -2.13
N VAL A 181 11.62 21.18 -1.66
CA VAL A 181 10.65 20.52 -2.55
C VAL A 181 9.35 21.30 -2.49
N GLY A 182 9.15 22.12 -3.53
CA GLY A 182 8.01 22.99 -3.76
C GLY A 182 6.86 22.31 -4.48
N LEU A 183 5.75 23.04 -4.59
CA LEU A 183 4.57 22.59 -5.31
C LEU A 183 4.48 23.29 -6.66
N ARG A 184 4.05 22.55 -7.68
CA ARG A 184 3.83 23.08 -9.02
C ARG A 184 2.78 24.18 -8.97
N ALA A 185 3.12 25.35 -9.50
CA ALA A 185 2.20 26.46 -9.70
C ALA A 185 1.83 26.56 -11.18
N GLY A 186 0.61 27.02 -11.47
CA GLY A 186 0.15 27.35 -12.83
C GLY A 186 -0.99 26.47 -13.37
N PRO A 187 -1.42 26.71 -14.63
CA PRO A 187 -2.49 25.96 -15.28
C PRO A 187 -2.19 24.45 -15.28
N GLY A 188 -3.13 23.66 -14.75
CA GLY A 188 -2.98 22.21 -14.64
C GLY A 188 -2.37 21.71 -13.32
N SER A 189 -1.95 22.58 -12.41
CA SER A 189 -1.64 22.20 -11.02
C SER A 189 -2.92 21.94 -10.22
N THR A 190 -2.87 20.93 -9.35
CA THR A 190 -3.95 20.58 -8.40
C THR A 190 -4.28 21.68 -7.38
N LEU A 191 -3.36 22.63 -7.18
CA LEU A 191 -3.51 23.75 -6.26
C LEU A 191 -3.36 25.05 -7.03
N GLY A 192 -4.32 25.97 -6.91
CA GLY A 192 -4.27 27.27 -7.57
C GLY A 192 -3.11 28.15 -7.10
N GLY A 193 -1.94 27.98 -7.70
CA GLY A 193 -0.95 29.02 -8.03
C GLY A 193 -0.05 29.64 -6.95
N VAL A 194 -0.51 29.97 -5.73
CA VAL A 194 0.21 31.02 -4.92
C VAL A 194 0.92 30.58 -3.64
N PRO A 195 0.33 29.80 -2.71
CA PRO A 195 0.99 29.51 -1.42
C PRO A 195 2.43 28.93 -1.52
N PRO A 196 2.78 28.09 -2.52
CA PRO A 196 4.10 27.45 -2.58
C PRO A 196 5.25 28.36 -3.02
N ALA A 197 4.97 29.38 -3.85
CA ALA A 197 6.01 30.25 -4.42
C ALA A 197 6.60 31.18 -3.35
N GLU A 198 5.76 31.71 -2.46
CA GLU A 198 6.23 32.56 -1.36
C GLU A 198 7.07 31.76 -0.35
N ARG A 199 6.74 30.48 -0.09
CA ARG A 199 7.56 29.59 0.75
C ARG A 199 8.97 29.42 0.17
N LEU A 200 9.10 29.23 -1.15
CA LEU A 200 10.40 29.15 -1.84
C LEU A 200 11.19 30.45 -1.72
N LEU A 201 10.53 31.61 -1.89
CA LEU A 201 11.19 32.91 -1.70
C LEU A 201 11.72 33.07 -0.27
N GLY A 202 10.92 32.70 0.73
CA GLY A 202 11.34 32.71 2.14
C GLY A 202 12.55 31.81 2.40
N TYR A 203 12.55 30.60 1.83
CA TYR A 203 13.68 29.67 1.89
C TYR A 203 14.96 30.29 1.28
N ARG A 204 14.88 30.86 0.08
CA ARG A 204 16.02 31.50 -0.59
C ARG A 204 16.55 32.71 0.18
N GLU A 205 15.66 33.50 0.80
CA GLU A 205 16.05 34.60 1.68
C GLU A 205 16.84 34.12 2.90
N ALA A 206 16.42 33.02 3.54
CA ALA A 206 17.14 32.45 4.68
C ALA A 206 18.54 31.98 4.29
N LEU A 207 18.70 31.35 3.12
CA LEU A 207 20.01 30.96 2.60
C LEU A 207 20.89 32.19 2.34
N ALA A 208 20.35 33.21 1.69
CA ALA A 208 21.08 34.45 1.40
C ALA A 208 21.52 35.17 2.68
N GLU A 209 20.66 35.26 3.69
CA GLU A 209 20.97 35.83 5.00
C GLU A 209 22.10 35.06 5.73
N ALA A 210 22.21 33.75 5.49
CA ALA A 210 23.26 32.89 6.06
C ALA A 210 24.53 32.82 5.20
N GLY A 211 24.57 33.48 4.03
CA GLY A 211 25.68 33.40 3.10
C GLY A 211 25.80 32.05 2.36
N LEU A 212 24.74 31.25 2.33
CA LEU A 212 24.69 29.97 1.61
C LEU A 212 24.25 30.21 0.16
N PRO A 213 25.01 29.73 -0.85
CA PRO A 213 24.66 29.95 -2.25
C PRO A 213 23.41 29.14 -2.65
N PRO A 214 22.48 29.73 -3.41
CA PRO A 214 21.33 28.97 -3.93
C PRO A 214 21.81 27.95 -4.97
N ASP A 215 21.41 26.69 -4.80
CA ASP A 215 21.68 25.59 -5.73
C ASP A 215 20.37 25.17 -6.41
N PRO A 216 20.18 25.48 -7.71
CA PRO A 216 18.99 25.06 -8.46
C PRO A 216 18.78 23.55 -8.48
N GLY A 217 19.84 22.74 -8.33
CA GLY A 217 19.74 21.27 -8.27
C GLY A 217 19.08 20.76 -6.99
N LEU A 218 19.02 21.58 -5.94
CA LEU A 218 18.37 21.29 -4.67
C LEU A 218 16.92 21.80 -4.59
N GLU A 219 16.43 22.45 -5.64
CA GLU A 219 15.08 23.01 -5.69
C GLU A 219 14.21 22.23 -6.69
N HIS A 220 13.28 21.44 -6.17
CA HIS A 220 12.37 20.62 -6.98
C HIS A 220 10.95 21.15 -6.89
N VAL A 221 10.18 21.01 -7.96
CA VAL A 221 8.78 21.43 -8.00
C VAL A 221 7.92 20.25 -8.43
N VAL A 222 6.98 19.84 -7.58
CA VAL A 222 6.20 18.61 -7.75
C VAL A 222 4.70 18.83 -7.54
N GLU A 223 3.88 17.84 -7.91
CA GLU A 223 2.48 17.83 -7.49
C GLU A 223 2.36 17.63 -5.97
N ASN A 224 1.26 18.11 -5.36
CA ASN A 224 1.03 17.93 -3.93
C ASN A 224 0.64 16.49 -3.60
N THR A 225 1.56 15.54 -3.67
CA THR A 225 1.29 14.15 -3.35
C THR A 225 2.47 13.50 -2.64
N VAL A 226 2.15 12.44 -1.89
CA VAL A 226 3.14 11.59 -1.23
C VAL A 226 4.08 10.97 -2.26
N ASP A 227 3.55 10.44 -3.37
CA ASP A 227 4.36 9.79 -4.40
C ASP A 227 5.31 10.77 -5.10
N ALA A 228 4.86 12.01 -5.36
CA ALA A 228 5.71 13.00 -6.00
C ALA A 228 6.80 13.51 -5.05
N GLY A 229 6.50 13.65 -3.75
CA GLY A 229 7.52 13.90 -2.73
C GLY A 229 8.54 12.77 -2.60
N ALA A 230 8.09 11.51 -2.70
CA ALA A 230 8.97 10.34 -2.69
C ALA A 230 9.92 10.33 -3.89
N ALA A 231 9.43 10.64 -5.09
CA ALA A 231 10.22 10.74 -6.31
C ALA A 231 11.25 11.88 -6.26
N ALA A 232 10.86 13.06 -5.77
CA ALA A 232 11.79 14.18 -5.58
C ALA A 232 12.90 13.84 -4.59
N MET A 233 12.56 13.20 -3.46
CA MET A 233 13.57 12.77 -2.50
C MET A 233 14.53 11.73 -3.09
N ALA A 234 14.04 10.80 -3.91
CA ALA A 234 14.90 9.84 -4.59
C ALA A 234 15.91 10.54 -5.51
N ALA A 235 15.46 11.52 -6.29
CA ALA A 235 16.34 12.32 -7.14
C ALA A 235 17.41 13.08 -6.32
N LEU A 236 17.00 13.71 -5.21
CA LEU A 236 17.90 14.43 -4.30
C LEU A 236 18.96 13.51 -3.66
N LEU A 237 18.61 12.27 -3.31
CA LEU A 237 19.57 11.29 -2.75
C LEU A 237 20.61 10.80 -3.77
N THR A 238 20.27 10.86 -5.08
CA THR A 238 21.16 10.44 -6.16
C THR A 238 22.03 11.57 -6.73
N ALA A 239 21.90 12.79 -6.21
CA ALA A 239 22.77 13.89 -6.59
C ALA A 239 24.23 13.61 -6.19
N GLU A 240 25.18 14.17 -6.94
CA GLU A 240 26.62 14.04 -6.65
C GLU A 240 26.96 14.51 -5.23
N GLU A 241 26.37 15.64 -4.83
CA GLU A 241 26.42 16.17 -3.47
C GLU A 241 25.00 16.25 -2.87
N PRO A 242 24.53 15.18 -2.23
CA PRO A 242 23.17 15.10 -1.72
C PRO A 242 22.97 16.05 -0.52
N PRO A 243 21.76 16.63 -0.35
CA PRO A 243 21.48 17.54 0.76
C PRO A 243 21.45 16.79 2.09
N THR A 244 21.62 17.49 3.22
CA THR A 244 21.48 16.88 4.57
C THR A 244 20.14 17.21 5.24
N ALA A 245 19.37 18.12 4.64
CA ALA A 245 18.05 18.47 5.11
C ALA A 245 17.11 18.89 3.97
N LEU A 246 15.81 18.86 4.24
CA LEU A 246 14.75 19.22 3.31
C LEU A 246 13.75 20.16 3.99
N VAL A 247 13.43 21.26 3.31
CA VAL A 247 12.20 22.02 3.50
C VAL A 247 11.17 21.53 2.49
N ALA A 248 10.16 20.81 2.95
CA ALA A 248 9.05 20.36 2.13
C ALA A 248 7.92 21.40 2.19
N ALA A 249 7.41 21.79 1.03
CA ALA A 249 6.35 22.80 0.94
C ALA A 249 5.00 22.31 1.47
N SER A 250 4.83 21.02 1.77
CA SER A 250 3.67 20.45 2.46
C SER A 250 4.07 19.19 3.23
N ASP A 251 3.26 18.81 4.21
CA ASP A 251 3.46 17.57 4.97
C ASP A 251 3.24 16.33 4.12
N GLU A 252 2.38 16.38 3.09
CA GLU A 252 2.19 15.25 2.16
C GLU A 252 3.49 14.95 1.39
N ILE A 253 4.19 15.99 0.91
CA ILE A 253 5.52 15.85 0.29
C ILE A 253 6.52 15.30 1.31
N ALA A 254 6.50 15.84 2.53
CA ALA A 254 7.38 15.39 3.60
C ALA A 254 7.19 13.90 3.93
N PHE A 255 5.95 13.41 3.97
CA PHE A 255 5.66 11.98 4.18
C PHE A 255 6.26 11.10 3.08
N GLY A 256 6.18 11.55 1.83
CA GLY A 256 6.84 10.89 0.70
C GLY A 256 8.35 10.83 0.88
N ALA A 257 8.97 11.96 1.22
CA ALA A 257 10.41 12.03 1.46
C ALA A 257 10.86 11.14 2.63
N MET A 258 10.13 11.15 3.75
CA MET A 258 10.40 10.28 4.91
C MET A 258 10.29 8.80 4.54
N ALA A 259 9.31 8.42 3.71
CA ALA A 259 9.15 7.05 3.24
C ALA A 259 10.33 6.62 2.36
N THR A 260 10.79 7.49 1.45
CA THR A 260 11.96 7.25 0.59
C THR A 260 13.25 7.11 1.41
N LEU A 261 13.50 8.03 2.36
CA LEU A 261 14.66 7.95 3.25
C LEU A 261 14.67 6.65 4.06
N ARG A 262 13.52 6.27 4.62
CA ARG A 262 13.38 5.00 5.33
C ARG A 262 13.67 3.80 4.42
N GLY A 263 13.20 3.83 3.17
CA GLY A 263 13.49 2.81 2.16
C GLY A 263 14.98 2.72 1.80
N ALA A 264 15.70 3.84 1.89
CA ALA A 264 17.15 3.91 1.73
C ALA A 264 17.94 3.57 3.00
N GLY A 265 17.27 3.19 4.09
CA GLY A 265 17.89 2.90 5.38
C GLY A 265 18.38 4.14 6.14
N LEU A 266 17.95 5.33 5.72
CA LEU A 266 18.24 6.61 6.38
C LEU A 266 17.12 6.97 7.35
N SER A 267 17.49 7.41 8.54
CA SER A 267 16.59 7.81 9.60
C SER A 267 16.39 9.32 9.64
N VAL A 268 15.17 9.74 9.98
CA VAL A 268 14.81 11.12 10.28
C VAL A 268 14.57 11.20 11.79
N PRO A 269 15.35 12.00 12.55
CA PRO A 269 16.22 13.07 12.08
C PRO A 269 17.72 12.72 12.02
N ASP A 270 18.14 11.54 12.49
CA ASP A 270 19.54 11.30 12.84
C ASP A 270 20.49 11.33 11.62
N ASP A 271 20.02 10.85 10.46
CA ASP A 271 20.78 10.91 9.21
C ASP A 271 20.36 12.11 8.36
N PHE A 272 19.09 12.48 8.38
CA PHE A 272 18.53 13.53 7.52
C PHE A 272 17.43 14.32 8.24
N SER A 273 17.46 15.65 8.15
CA SER A 273 16.43 16.51 8.77
C SER A 273 15.34 16.92 7.79
N ILE A 274 14.06 16.82 8.18
CA ILE A 274 12.93 17.30 7.37
C ILE A 274 12.10 18.30 8.16
N VAL A 275 11.79 19.43 7.53
CA VAL A 275 10.74 20.36 7.98
C VAL A 275 9.63 20.37 6.93
N GLY A 276 8.44 19.94 7.32
CA GLY A 276 7.22 20.04 6.53
C GLY A 276 6.47 21.36 6.73
N TYR A 277 5.27 21.41 6.17
CA TYR A 277 4.37 22.56 6.26
C TYR A 277 2.93 22.05 6.28
N ASP A 278 2.06 22.70 7.07
CA ASP A 278 0.60 22.50 7.19
C ASP A 278 0.16 21.93 8.56
N ASN A 279 1.06 21.27 9.31
CA ASN A 279 0.75 20.60 10.58
C ASN A 279 -0.41 19.58 10.44
N HIS A 280 -0.28 18.72 9.44
CA HIS A 280 -1.16 17.60 9.15
C HIS A 280 -1.35 16.71 10.38
N GLU A 281 -2.53 16.13 10.56
CA GLU A 281 -2.85 15.31 11.75
C GLU A 281 -1.87 14.15 11.98
N LEU A 282 -1.32 13.60 10.89
CA LEU A 282 -0.33 12.52 10.89
C LEU A 282 1.09 12.98 11.21
N ALA A 283 1.40 14.28 11.16
CA ALA A 283 2.75 14.80 11.40
C ALA A 283 3.29 14.35 12.76
N GLY A 284 2.46 14.43 13.81
CA GLY A 284 2.85 13.94 15.14
C GLY A 284 2.93 12.42 15.28
N VAL A 285 2.22 11.67 14.44
CA VAL A 285 2.29 10.20 14.43
C VAL A 285 3.61 9.73 13.83
N VAL A 286 4.09 10.40 12.79
CA VAL A 286 5.34 10.06 12.10
C VAL A 286 6.56 10.79 12.67
N GLY A 287 6.38 11.72 13.60
CA GLY A 287 7.45 12.50 14.20
C GLY A 287 8.02 13.60 13.29
N LEU A 288 7.20 14.16 12.40
CA LEU A 288 7.59 15.22 11.48
C LEU A 288 7.58 16.59 12.19
N THR A 289 8.67 17.33 12.04
CA THR A 289 8.72 18.76 12.35
C THR A 289 8.04 19.53 11.22
N THR A 290 7.10 20.43 11.54
CA THR A 290 6.28 21.10 10.51
C THR A 290 5.76 22.46 10.95
N MET A 291 5.52 23.36 9.99
CA MET A 291 4.96 24.69 10.24
C MET A 291 3.43 24.64 10.47
N ASP A 292 2.96 25.17 11.61
CA ASP A 292 1.53 25.34 11.89
C ASP A 292 1.06 26.77 11.55
N HIS A 293 0.28 26.86 10.47
CA HIS A 293 -0.35 28.10 10.01
C HIS A 293 -1.87 28.11 10.25
N GLY A 294 -2.37 27.22 11.11
CA GLY A 294 -3.75 27.22 11.60
C GLY A 294 -4.80 26.95 10.53
N VAL A 295 -4.73 25.81 9.83
CA VAL A 295 -5.67 25.47 8.75
C VAL A 295 -7.13 25.56 9.17
N ALA A 296 -7.51 24.93 10.29
CA ALA A 296 -8.86 25.01 10.84
C ALA A 296 -9.26 26.45 11.21
N GLU A 297 -8.32 27.23 11.72
CA GLU A 297 -8.54 28.62 12.11
C GLU A 297 -8.82 29.51 10.89
N GLN A 298 -8.16 29.25 9.76
CA GLN A 298 -8.44 29.95 8.51
C GLN A 298 -9.88 29.72 8.06
N GLY A 299 -10.37 28.47 8.08
CA GLY A 299 -11.76 28.16 7.73
C GLY A 299 -12.76 28.83 8.66
N ARG A 300 -12.48 28.85 9.97
CA ARG A 300 -13.31 29.55 10.97
C ARG A 300 -13.38 31.05 10.70
N LEU A 301 -12.22 31.72 10.59
CA LEU A 301 -12.13 33.16 10.37
C LEU A 301 -12.77 33.60 9.05
N ALA A 302 -12.58 32.82 7.99
CA ALA A 302 -13.14 33.14 6.68
C ALA A 302 -14.67 33.01 6.66
N ALA A 303 -15.20 31.98 7.32
CA ALA A 303 -16.65 31.83 7.48
C ALA A 303 -17.26 32.94 8.35
N GLU A 304 -16.61 33.34 9.45
CA GLU A 304 -17.06 34.46 10.28
C GLU A 304 -17.06 35.78 9.51
N ALA A 305 -16.01 36.05 8.74
CA ALA A 305 -15.92 37.23 7.89
C ALA A 305 -17.00 37.22 6.80
N LEU A 306 -17.32 36.05 6.23
CA LEU A 306 -18.39 35.90 5.25
C LEU A 306 -19.77 36.16 5.86
N VAL A 307 -20.08 35.55 7.00
CA VAL A 307 -21.36 35.76 7.71
C VAL A 307 -21.52 37.23 8.10
N ALA A 308 -20.47 37.87 8.62
CA ALA A 308 -20.50 39.29 8.96
C ALA A 308 -20.78 40.16 7.72
N ALA A 309 -20.20 39.83 6.57
CA ALA A 309 -20.43 40.53 5.31
C ALA A 309 -21.85 40.29 4.75
N LEU A 310 -22.42 39.10 4.97
CA LEU A 310 -23.80 38.77 4.60
C LEU A 310 -24.83 39.50 5.48
N ALA A 311 -24.53 39.74 6.75
CA ALA A 311 -25.42 40.42 7.69
C ALA A 311 -25.58 41.93 7.40
N GLY A 312 -24.60 42.58 6.76
CA GLY A 312 -24.72 43.97 6.32
C GLY A 312 -23.50 44.50 5.56
N PRO A 313 -23.69 45.30 4.49
CA PRO A 313 -22.58 45.89 3.73
C PRO A 313 -21.91 46.99 4.56
N GLY A 314 -20.70 46.72 5.05
CA GLY A 314 -19.90 47.71 5.80
C GLY A 314 -18.77 47.14 6.66
N ARG A 315 -18.76 45.84 6.94
CA ARG A 315 -17.68 45.17 7.68
C ARG A 315 -16.83 44.27 6.77
N ARG A 316 -16.19 44.88 5.77
CA ARG A 316 -15.20 44.20 4.93
C ARG A 316 -13.84 44.30 5.63
N ARG A 317 -13.19 43.17 5.89
CA ARG A 317 -11.89 43.14 6.58
C ARG A 317 -11.00 42.08 5.96
N ALA A 318 -9.75 42.45 5.70
CA ALA A 318 -8.68 41.48 5.55
C ALA A 318 -8.30 40.99 6.96
N HIS A 319 -8.30 39.68 7.13
CA HIS A 319 -7.86 39.02 8.36
C HIS A 319 -6.55 38.30 8.07
N ARG A 320 -5.63 38.32 9.02
CA ARG A 320 -4.48 37.39 9.01
C ARG A 320 -4.79 36.28 9.99
N ALA A 321 -4.66 35.04 9.55
CA ALA A 321 -4.70 33.93 10.49
C ALA A 321 -3.42 34.01 11.35
N PRO A 322 -3.54 33.92 12.70
CA PRO A 322 -2.36 33.91 13.55
C PRO A 322 -1.50 32.68 13.22
N SER A 323 -0.22 32.90 12.89
CA SER A 323 0.75 31.82 12.77
C SER A 323 1.03 31.25 14.16
N ARG A 324 0.99 29.91 14.29
CA ARG A 324 1.19 29.22 15.57
C ARG A 324 2.61 28.74 15.79
N GLY A 325 3.52 29.06 14.86
CA GLY A 325 4.91 28.64 14.87
C GLY A 325 5.09 27.21 14.34
N ALA A 326 6.30 26.67 14.48
CA ALA A 326 6.58 25.29 14.09
C ALA A 326 6.20 24.32 15.22
N ARG A 327 5.56 23.21 14.86
CA ARG A 327 5.56 22.01 15.69
C ARG A 327 6.94 21.36 15.53
N LEU A 328 7.79 21.54 16.53
CA LEU A 328 9.12 20.93 16.61
C LEU A 328 8.98 19.54 17.25
N ASP A 329 9.34 18.49 16.51
CA ASP A 329 9.32 17.11 17.03
C ASP A 329 10.72 16.51 16.90
N ARG A 330 11.17 16.31 15.65
CA ARG A 330 12.47 15.69 15.34
C ARG A 330 13.17 16.40 14.19
N THR A 331 14.26 17.09 14.51
CA THR A 331 15.30 17.60 13.59
C THR A 331 16.61 17.61 14.37
N ALA A 332 17.72 17.29 13.73
CA ALA A 332 19.02 17.18 14.36
C ALA A 332 20.07 17.97 13.56
N PRO A 333 21.24 18.29 14.14
CA PRO A 333 22.39 18.78 13.38
C PRO A 333 22.78 17.83 12.24
N PRO A 334 23.46 18.30 11.18
CA PRO A 334 23.92 17.43 10.12
C PRO A 334 24.86 16.34 10.66
N PRO A 335 24.83 15.12 10.11
CA PRO A 335 25.74 14.06 10.48
C PRO A 335 27.22 14.46 10.22
N PRO A 336 28.16 14.10 11.12
CA PRO A 336 29.58 14.40 10.94
C PRO A 336 30.11 13.75 9.67
N GLY A 337 30.57 14.55 8.69
CA GLY A 337 31.10 14.06 7.41
C GLY A 337 30.09 14.02 6.26
N GLY A 338 28.91 14.65 6.41
CA GLY A 338 27.85 14.62 5.40
C GLY A 338 26.89 13.47 5.62
N LEU A 339 25.87 13.32 4.76
CA LEU A 339 24.96 12.18 4.87
C LEU A 339 25.76 10.88 4.96
N PRO A 340 25.39 9.93 5.85
CA PRO A 340 25.90 8.57 5.80
C PRO A 340 25.27 7.82 4.63
N LEU A 341 25.24 8.47 3.46
CA LEU A 341 25.32 7.84 2.17
C LEU A 341 26.73 7.27 2.05
N THR A 342 27.05 6.33 2.94
CA THR A 342 27.52 5.09 2.39
C THR A 342 26.38 4.58 1.50
N PHE A 343 26.40 4.98 0.22
CA PHE A 343 26.56 3.89 -0.72
C PHE A 343 27.69 3.10 -0.10
N HIS A 344 27.38 1.93 0.46
CA HIS A 344 28.40 0.91 0.40
C HIS A 344 28.76 0.92 -1.09
N ASN A 345 29.83 1.63 -1.43
CA ASN A 345 30.63 1.25 -2.55
C ASN A 345 30.91 -0.20 -2.18
N PRO A 346 30.21 -1.18 -2.81
CA PRO A 346 30.29 -2.55 -2.37
C PRO A 346 31.78 -2.83 -2.27
N PRO A 347 32.27 -3.23 -1.09
CA PRO A 347 33.66 -3.09 -0.67
C PRO A 347 34.58 -3.38 -1.84
N LYS A 348 35.16 -2.33 -2.45
CA LYS A 348 36.00 -2.41 -3.66
C LYS A 348 35.68 -3.62 -4.56
N ARG A 349 34.40 -3.86 -4.89
CA ARG A 349 33.94 -5.05 -5.62
C ARG A 349 34.83 -6.30 -5.42
N THR A 350 35.09 -6.72 -4.19
CA THR A 350 35.23 -8.17 -3.99
C THR A 350 33.82 -8.67 -4.12
N ARG A 351 33.42 -9.04 -5.37
CA ARG A 351 32.09 -9.52 -5.78
C ARG A 351 31.34 -10.10 -4.58
N ASN A 352 30.38 -9.35 -4.03
CA ASN A 352 29.48 -9.92 -3.04
C ASN A 352 28.50 -10.83 -3.82
N PRO A 353 28.47 -12.15 -3.59
CA PRO A 353 27.76 -13.09 -4.46
C PRO A 353 26.27 -13.24 -4.15
N MET A 354 25.74 -12.59 -3.09
CA MET A 354 24.38 -12.85 -2.60
C MET A 354 23.32 -11.97 -3.25
N GLU A 355 22.35 -12.61 -3.90
CA GLU A 355 21.18 -11.98 -4.47
C GLU A 355 20.00 -11.95 -3.47
N TYR A 356 19.05 -11.04 -3.71
CA TYR A 356 17.88 -10.85 -2.85
C TYR A 356 16.58 -10.96 -3.65
N ARG A 357 15.56 -11.61 -3.08
CA ARG A 357 14.26 -11.82 -3.71
C ARG A 357 13.14 -11.21 -2.90
N LYS A 358 12.20 -10.57 -3.60
CA LYS A 358 10.98 -10.02 -2.98
C LYS A 358 10.01 -11.14 -2.58
N LEU A 359 9.60 -11.15 -1.31
CA LEU A 359 8.67 -12.11 -0.75
C LEU A 359 7.22 -11.74 -1.10
N GLY A 360 6.80 -12.06 -2.32
CA GLY A 360 5.46 -11.75 -2.83
C GLY A 360 5.15 -10.25 -2.82
N ASN A 361 3.95 -9.86 -2.37
CA ASN A 361 3.52 -8.46 -2.29
C ASN A 361 3.77 -7.81 -0.92
N SER A 362 4.53 -8.49 -0.04
CA SER A 362 4.73 -8.03 1.35
C SER A 362 5.62 -6.80 1.49
N GLY A 363 6.34 -6.41 0.43
CA GLY A 363 7.37 -5.37 0.49
C GLY A 363 8.69 -5.85 1.12
N MET A 364 8.74 -7.06 1.68
CA MET A 364 9.93 -7.67 2.28
C MET A 364 10.83 -8.30 1.21
N TYR A 365 12.14 -8.12 1.36
CA TYR A 365 13.16 -8.84 0.60
C TYR A 365 13.83 -9.87 1.52
N VAL A 366 14.25 -10.99 0.96
CA VAL A 366 15.00 -12.04 1.65
C VAL A 366 16.22 -12.41 0.82
N SER A 367 17.33 -12.79 1.45
CA SER A 367 18.49 -13.32 0.74
C SER A 367 18.12 -14.63 0.05
N GLU A 368 18.65 -14.89 -1.16
CA GLU A 368 18.38 -16.13 -1.91
C GLU A 368 18.72 -17.39 -1.11
N ILE A 369 19.69 -17.28 -0.20
CA ILE A 369 20.02 -18.33 0.75
C ILE A 369 19.56 -17.89 2.13
N ALA A 370 18.85 -18.78 2.84
CA ALA A 370 18.51 -18.60 4.25
C ALA A 370 19.39 -19.51 5.10
N TYR A 371 20.03 -18.98 6.15
CA TYR A 371 20.83 -19.80 7.06
C TYR A 371 19.94 -20.50 8.09
N GLY A 372 19.80 -21.81 7.94
CA GLY A 372 19.08 -22.69 8.85
C GLY A 372 19.94 -23.12 10.03
N ASN A 373 19.58 -22.71 11.25
CA ASN A 373 20.38 -23.00 12.44
C ASN A 373 19.81 -24.11 13.35
N TRP A 374 18.63 -24.64 13.02
CA TRP A 374 17.76 -25.38 13.94
C TRP A 374 18.31 -26.67 14.58
N THR A 375 19.11 -27.46 13.85
CA THR A 375 19.69 -28.74 14.34
C THR A 375 21.18 -28.61 14.65
N THR A 376 21.76 -27.47 14.27
CA THR A 376 23.20 -27.26 14.35
C THR A 376 23.52 -26.57 15.67
N HIS A 377 22.87 -25.45 15.94
CA HIS A 377 23.12 -24.64 17.14
C HIS A 377 22.44 -25.24 18.37
N GLY A 378 23.21 -25.48 19.44
CA GLY A 378 22.68 -26.01 20.71
C GLY A 378 22.44 -27.52 20.74
N GLU A 379 22.80 -28.26 19.69
CA GLU A 379 22.78 -29.73 19.63
C GLU A 379 24.04 -30.34 18.99
N GLN A 380 24.51 -29.82 17.84
CA GLN A 380 25.63 -30.42 17.08
C GLN A 380 26.92 -29.61 17.10
N ILE A 381 26.85 -28.30 17.33
CA ILE A 381 28.01 -27.40 17.45
C ILE A 381 27.90 -26.52 18.69
N ASP A 382 29.04 -26.10 19.22
CA ASP A 382 29.13 -25.16 20.33
C ASP A 382 28.81 -23.71 19.92
N GLN A 383 28.73 -22.82 20.91
CA GLN A 383 28.35 -21.42 20.73
C GLN A 383 29.38 -20.63 19.91
N GLU A 384 30.66 -20.96 20.02
CA GLU A 384 31.74 -20.28 19.29
C GLU A 384 31.66 -20.59 17.79
N ALA A 385 31.49 -21.87 17.43
CA ALA A 385 31.29 -22.29 16.05
C ALA A 385 29.97 -21.77 15.47
N ALA A 386 28.91 -21.71 16.27
CA ALA A 386 27.63 -21.11 15.88
C ALA A 386 27.79 -19.63 15.54
N THR A 387 28.47 -18.87 16.41
CA THR A 387 28.76 -17.45 16.22
C THR A 387 29.63 -17.21 14.98
N ALA A 388 30.67 -18.02 14.77
CA ALA A 388 31.51 -17.93 13.58
C ALA A 388 30.72 -18.18 12.28
N CYS A 389 29.79 -19.14 12.29
CA CYS A 389 28.91 -19.38 11.15
C CYS A 389 27.96 -18.20 10.89
N VAL A 390 27.33 -17.64 11.91
CA VAL A 390 26.42 -16.49 11.78
C VAL A 390 27.17 -15.27 11.24
N ARG A 391 28.34 -14.95 11.79
CA ARG A 391 29.18 -13.86 11.27
C ARG A 391 29.58 -14.07 9.83
N THR A 392 30.01 -15.29 9.48
CA THR A 392 30.33 -15.63 8.09
C THR A 392 29.11 -15.52 7.17
N ALA A 393 27.92 -15.89 7.64
CA ALA A 393 26.69 -15.73 6.86
C ALA A 393 26.42 -14.24 6.55
N LEU A 394 26.55 -13.38 7.56
CA LEU A 394 26.41 -11.92 7.41
C LEU A 394 27.47 -11.33 6.47
N ASP A 395 28.74 -11.74 6.62
CA ASP A 395 29.84 -11.32 5.76
C ASP A 395 29.61 -11.69 4.29
N LEU A 396 28.90 -12.81 4.05
CA LEU A 396 28.50 -13.27 2.72
C LEU A 396 27.19 -12.63 2.23
N GLY A 397 26.57 -11.73 2.99
CA GLY A 397 25.31 -11.07 2.63
C GLY A 397 24.06 -11.91 2.90
N ILE A 398 24.14 -12.99 3.68
CA ILE A 398 22.96 -13.77 4.10
C ILE A 398 22.32 -13.06 5.30
N THR A 399 21.21 -12.37 5.07
CA THR A 399 20.44 -11.64 6.09
C THR A 399 19.26 -12.44 6.65
N THR A 400 18.86 -13.49 5.93
CA THR A 400 17.71 -14.31 6.27
C THR A 400 18.12 -15.54 7.09
N PHE A 401 17.57 -15.68 8.29
CA PHE A 401 17.83 -16.78 9.22
C PHE A 401 16.57 -17.58 9.47
N ASP A 402 16.68 -18.90 9.38
CA ASP A 402 15.59 -19.84 9.65
C ASP A 402 15.92 -20.66 10.91
N THR A 403 15.09 -20.50 11.93
CA THR A 403 15.18 -21.20 13.20
C THR A 403 13.95 -22.06 13.48
N ALA A 404 13.97 -22.88 14.52
CA ALA A 404 12.86 -23.74 14.88
C ALA A 404 12.85 -24.02 16.39
N ASP A 405 11.99 -23.30 17.09
CA ASP A 405 11.90 -23.33 18.55
C ASP A 405 11.68 -24.76 19.13
N ALA A 406 10.94 -25.59 18.40
CA ALA A 406 10.55 -26.92 18.83
C ALA A 406 11.62 -28.01 18.74
N TYR A 407 12.71 -27.83 17.98
CA TYR A 407 13.67 -28.93 17.75
C TYR A 407 14.74 -29.02 18.84
N ALA A 408 15.35 -27.90 19.25
CA ALA A 408 16.40 -27.86 20.26
C ALA A 408 15.93 -27.34 21.63
N GLY A 409 14.61 -27.20 21.82
CA GLY A 409 14.00 -26.64 23.03
C GLY A 409 14.54 -25.25 23.35
N THR A 410 14.29 -24.28 22.46
CA THR A 410 14.72 -22.86 22.52
C THR A 410 16.23 -22.59 22.46
N ARG A 411 17.11 -23.60 22.60
CA ARG A 411 18.57 -23.41 22.59
C ARG A 411 19.12 -22.81 21.29
N ALA A 412 18.56 -23.20 20.14
CA ALA A 412 18.99 -22.68 18.84
C ALA A 412 18.69 -21.17 18.66
N GLU A 413 17.60 -20.67 19.24
CA GLU A 413 17.26 -19.24 19.20
C GLU A 413 18.13 -18.44 20.16
N THR A 414 18.46 -19.02 21.32
CA THR A 414 19.39 -18.41 22.29
C THR A 414 20.77 -18.24 21.68
N ALA A 415 21.29 -19.31 21.06
CA ALA A 415 22.58 -19.30 20.38
C ALA A 415 22.62 -18.29 19.22
N LEU A 416 21.54 -18.18 18.44
CA LEU A 416 21.41 -17.19 17.38
C LEU A 416 21.35 -15.76 17.92
N GLY A 417 20.58 -15.54 18.99
CA GLY A 417 20.47 -14.23 19.64
C GLY A 417 21.80 -13.73 20.15
N GLU A 418 22.59 -14.60 20.79
CA GLU A 418 23.97 -14.29 21.22
C GLU A 418 24.88 -14.03 20.01
N ALA A 419 24.77 -14.81 18.95
CA ALA A 419 25.59 -14.64 17.75
C ALA A 419 25.28 -13.38 16.93
N LEU A 420 24.05 -12.87 17.04
CA LEU A 420 23.57 -11.65 16.38
C LEU A 420 23.75 -10.38 17.24
N ASP A 421 24.36 -10.49 18.42
CA ASP A 421 24.62 -9.33 19.27
C ASP A 421 25.45 -8.27 18.51
N GLY A 422 25.03 -7.00 18.60
CA GLY A 422 25.62 -5.89 17.87
C GLY A 422 25.21 -5.76 16.39
N VAL A 423 24.38 -6.66 15.85
CA VAL A 423 23.88 -6.56 14.46
C VAL A 423 22.58 -5.74 14.43
N ARG A 424 22.47 -4.81 13.46
CA ARG A 424 21.27 -3.98 13.30
C ARG A 424 20.05 -4.83 12.98
N ARG A 425 18.98 -4.63 13.76
CA ARG A 425 17.74 -5.40 13.67
C ARG A 425 17.05 -5.24 12.31
N GLU A 426 17.09 -4.05 11.74
CA GLU A 426 16.39 -3.72 10.50
C GLU A 426 17.01 -4.42 9.27
N GLY A 427 18.22 -4.98 9.40
CA GLY A 427 18.92 -5.71 8.35
C GLY A 427 18.81 -7.23 8.45
N LEU A 428 17.85 -7.76 9.23
CA LEU A 428 17.72 -9.19 9.49
C LEU A 428 16.28 -9.68 9.30
N GLU A 429 16.12 -10.82 8.65
CA GLU A 429 14.85 -11.54 8.58
C GLU A 429 14.96 -12.86 9.36
N ILE A 430 14.23 -13.00 10.48
CA ILE A 430 14.26 -14.22 11.30
C ILE A 430 12.92 -14.94 11.18
N PHE A 431 12.94 -16.16 10.65
CA PHE A 431 11.77 -17.04 10.54
C PHE A 431 11.85 -18.16 11.58
N THR A 432 10.76 -18.41 12.32
CA THR A 432 10.69 -19.52 13.30
C THR A 432 9.42 -20.36 13.10
N LYS A 433 9.49 -21.66 13.42
CA LYS A 433 8.33 -22.57 13.33
C LYS A 433 7.57 -22.58 14.65
N VAL A 434 6.30 -22.18 14.60
CA VAL A 434 5.41 -22.09 15.78
C VAL A 434 4.43 -23.26 15.91
N TYR A 435 4.54 -24.31 15.10
CA TYR A 435 3.51 -25.37 15.01
C TYR A 435 3.60 -26.46 16.10
N PHE A 436 4.82 -26.81 16.54
CA PHE A 436 5.06 -27.91 17.47
C PHE A 436 5.17 -27.43 18.93
N PRO A 437 4.81 -28.27 19.92
CA PRO A 437 4.93 -27.91 21.33
C PRO A 437 6.40 -27.73 21.75
N ILE A 438 6.66 -26.75 22.62
CA ILE A 438 7.97 -26.46 23.20
C ILE A 438 7.91 -26.82 24.70
N GLY A 439 8.78 -27.71 25.18
CA GLY A 439 8.84 -28.14 26.58
C GLY A 439 7.96 -29.35 26.95
N GLN A 440 7.79 -29.60 28.26
CA GLN A 440 6.98 -30.72 28.75
C GLN A 440 5.48 -30.50 28.45
N PRO A 441 4.73 -31.53 28.02
CA PRO A 441 3.36 -31.35 27.53
C PRO A 441 2.37 -30.98 28.64
N GLY A 442 2.07 -29.69 28.74
CA GLY A 442 0.97 -29.10 29.49
C GLY A 442 -0.25 -28.80 28.61
N LYS A 443 -1.38 -28.51 29.26
CA LYS A 443 -2.71 -28.35 28.61
C LYS A 443 -2.79 -27.25 27.55
N ASN A 444 -1.82 -26.35 27.56
CA ASN A 444 -1.82 -25.19 26.69
C ASN A 444 -0.69 -25.25 25.64
N ASP A 445 0.22 -26.22 25.65
CA ASP A 445 1.50 -26.11 24.93
C ASP A 445 1.46 -26.40 23.43
N ARG A 446 0.28 -26.37 22.79
CA ARG A 446 0.12 -26.35 21.32
C ARG A 446 -0.32 -24.95 20.89
N ALA A 447 0.38 -24.35 19.91
CA ALA A 447 -0.04 -23.09 19.32
C ALA A 447 -1.28 -23.28 18.40
N CYS A 448 -2.11 -22.25 18.31
CA CYS A 448 -3.40 -22.27 17.60
C CYS A 448 -3.27 -22.50 16.07
N PRO A 449 -4.23 -23.20 15.44
CA PRO A 449 -4.32 -23.28 13.99
C PRO A 449 -4.87 -21.97 13.38
N ALA A 450 -4.21 -21.54 12.30
CA ALA A 450 -4.59 -20.55 11.30
C ALA A 450 -5.99 -19.90 11.40
N SER A 451 -6.06 -18.72 12.05
CA SER A 451 -6.90 -17.56 11.67
C SER A 451 -6.89 -16.51 12.79
N THR A 452 -5.89 -15.62 12.86
CA THR A 452 -6.05 -14.36 13.62
C THR A 452 -5.22 -13.25 13.00
N SER A 453 -5.88 -12.11 12.83
CA SER A 453 -5.34 -10.81 12.41
C SER A 453 -4.11 -10.40 13.22
N TRP A 454 -3.07 -9.94 12.53
CA TRP A 454 -1.92 -9.27 13.14
C TRP A 454 -2.29 -7.81 13.39
N SER A 455 -2.20 -7.35 14.64
CA SER A 455 -2.27 -5.93 15.00
C SER A 455 -0.99 -5.54 15.74
N PRO A 456 -0.37 -4.39 15.42
CA PRO A 456 0.77 -3.88 16.19
C PRO A 456 0.25 -3.24 17.47
N SER A 457 0.61 -3.79 18.64
CA SER A 457 0.39 -3.10 19.92
C SER A 457 1.67 -2.42 20.37
N THR A 458 1.62 -1.09 20.43
CA THR A 458 2.58 -0.22 21.10
C THR A 458 2.34 -0.23 22.62
N ALA A 459 3.31 -0.72 23.39
CA ALA A 459 3.45 -0.37 24.81
C ALA A 459 4.92 -0.58 25.26
N PRO A 460 5.51 0.37 26.02
CA PRO A 460 6.92 0.34 26.40
C PRO A 460 7.15 -0.57 27.60
N CYS A 461 8.16 -1.44 27.54
CA CYS A 461 8.75 -2.07 28.72
C CYS A 461 10.28 -2.03 28.60
N ALA A 462 10.88 -1.68 29.73
CA ALA A 462 12.22 -1.17 29.88
C ALA A 462 13.35 -2.19 29.60
N ALA A 463 14.45 -1.63 29.09
CA ALA A 463 15.86 -2.02 29.26
C ALA A 463 16.29 -3.49 29.06
N SER A 464 17.27 -3.65 28.15
CA SER A 464 18.16 -4.80 27.90
C SER A 464 17.53 -6.09 27.35
N GLY A 465 17.63 -6.29 26.02
CA GLY A 465 17.45 -7.57 25.33
C GLY A 465 16.97 -7.43 23.88
N PRO A 466 17.34 -8.35 22.96
CA PRO A 466 16.84 -8.33 21.59
C PRO A 466 15.34 -8.69 21.55
N THR A 467 14.52 -7.88 20.88
CA THR A 467 13.08 -8.14 20.76
C THR A 467 12.81 -9.34 19.85
N THR A 468 12.77 -10.55 20.40
CA THR A 468 12.16 -11.70 19.72
C THR A 468 10.67 -11.42 19.48
N TRP A 469 10.13 -11.80 18.31
CA TRP A 469 8.69 -11.91 18.13
C TRP A 469 8.20 -13.12 18.93
N THR A 470 8.03 -12.93 20.24
CA THR A 470 7.48 -13.93 21.14
C THR A 470 5.96 -13.83 21.14
N CYS A 471 5.29 -14.96 20.92
CA CYS A 471 3.91 -15.12 21.36
C CYS A 471 3.93 -15.17 22.90
N THR A 472 3.82 -14.03 23.56
CA THR A 472 3.78 -13.98 25.02
C THR A 472 2.45 -14.57 25.51
N ARG A 473 2.53 -15.76 26.13
CA ARG A 473 1.55 -16.14 27.15
C ARG A 473 2.01 -15.65 28.52
N PRO A 474 1.10 -15.23 29.41
CA PRO A 474 1.44 -14.91 30.79
C PRO A 474 1.89 -16.19 31.50
N THR A 475 3.17 -16.28 31.84
CA THR A 475 3.67 -17.30 32.76
C THR A 475 3.16 -16.98 34.17
N ALA A 476 2.35 -17.87 34.72
CA ALA A 476 2.02 -17.89 36.13
C ALA A 476 3.25 -18.42 36.89
N THR A 477 4.10 -17.52 37.39
CA THR A 477 4.94 -17.70 38.59
C THR A 477 5.65 -16.39 38.93
N THR A 478 4.90 -15.43 39.44
CA THR A 478 5.45 -14.40 40.33
C THR A 478 4.54 -14.32 41.55
N THR A 479 5.06 -14.85 42.66
CA THR A 479 4.43 -14.76 43.97
C THR A 479 4.58 -13.34 44.52
N LYS A 480 3.43 -12.79 44.93
CA LYS A 480 3.22 -11.74 45.96
C LYS A 480 3.26 -10.24 45.56
N PRO A 481 2.52 -9.37 46.30
CA PRO A 481 1.36 -8.67 45.71
C PRO A 481 1.37 -7.15 45.91
N ARG A 482 0.59 -6.39 45.10
CA ARG A 482 -0.31 -5.32 45.60
C ARG A 482 -1.20 -4.69 44.52
N SER A 483 -2.45 -4.46 44.95
CA SER A 483 -3.55 -3.61 44.44
C SER A 483 -4.14 -3.79 43.01
N LYS A 484 -5.21 -4.61 42.96
CA LYS A 484 -6.58 -4.34 42.43
C LYS A 484 -6.74 -3.11 41.51
N ARG A 485 -6.94 -3.28 40.18
CA ARG A 485 -8.23 -3.36 39.39
C ARG A 485 -9.06 -2.05 39.33
N PRO A 486 -9.98 -1.86 38.34
CA PRO A 486 -10.05 -2.30 36.93
C PRO A 486 -10.63 -1.19 35.98
N CYS A 487 -10.69 -1.39 34.66
CA CYS A 487 -11.87 -0.87 33.91
C CYS A 487 -12.13 -1.62 32.59
N ARG A 488 -13.41 -1.97 32.40
CA ARG A 488 -14.00 -2.68 31.26
C ARG A 488 -14.64 -1.66 30.30
N ARG A 489 -14.50 -1.95 29.00
CA ARG A 489 -15.42 -1.73 27.86
C ARG A 489 -16.40 -0.53 27.85
N SER A 490 -16.17 0.31 26.82
CA SER A 490 -17.08 0.74 25.74
C SER A 490 -18.36 1.56 26.01
N LEU A 491 -18.45 2.63 25.19
CA LEU A 491 -19.62 3.29 24.59
C LEU A 491 -20.14 4.61 25.20
N THR A 492 -19.95 5.66 24.39
CA THR A 492 -20.81 6.83 24.11
C THR A 492 -21.16 7.85 25.21
N SER A 493 -20.58 9.05 25.01
CA SER A 493 -21.13 10.42 25.09
C SER A 493 -21.92 10.91 26.32
N CYS A 494 -21.49 12.10 26.77
CA CYS A 494 -22.21 13.21 27.42
C CYS A 494 -21.75 13.58 28.85
N VAL A 495 -21.20 14.79 28.93
CA VAL A 495 -21.01 15.71 30.08
C VAL A 495 -22.39 16.30 30.47
N PRO A 496 -22.72 16.87 31.68
CA PRO A 496 -21.88 17.39 32.78
C PRO A 496 -22.27 17.06 34.25
N ALA A 497 -21.41 17.57 35.15
CA ALA A 497 -21.68 18.12 36.50
C ALA A 497 -21.45 17.26 37.78
N ARG A 498 -20.71 17.89 38.71
CA ARG A 498 -20.38 17.59 40.13
C ARG A 498 -21.63 17.42 41.05
N PRO A 499 -21.51 17.15 42.39
CA PRO A 499 -20.55 16.36 43.19
C PRO A 499 -21.24 15.43 44.25
N THR A 500 -20.43 14.79 45.12
CA THR A 500 -20.69 14.37 46.54
C THR A 500 -20.90 12.87 46.90
N THR A 501 -19.84 12.32 47.53
CA THR A 501 -19.72 11.59 48.82
C THR A 501 -20.54 10.35 49.21
N SER A 502 -19.78 9.43 49.85
CA SER A 502 -20.13 8.42 50.89
C SER A 502 -20.63 7.05 50.39
N ALA A 503 -19.83 5.98 50.52
CA ALA A 503 -19.64 5.09 51.70
C ALA A 503 -20.54 3.83 51.60
N SER A 504 -20.00 2.67 51.22
CA SER A 504 -19.55 1.57 52.11
C SER A 504 -20.64 0.49 52.38
N PRO A 505 -20.30 -0.75 52.82
CA PRO A 505 -20.63 -1.97 52.06
C PRO A 505 -21.25 -3.08 52.94
N ASN A 506 -21.61 -4.23 52.33
CA ASN A 506 -21.64 -5.60 52.90
C ASN A 506 -22.42 -6.51 51.92
N GLY A 507 -22.16 -7.80 51.71
CA GLY A 507 -21.24 -8.73 52.34
C GLY A 507 -21.58 -10.18 51.90
N LEU A 508 -20.62 -11.08 52.13
CA LEU A 508 -20.78 -12.53 52.41
C LEU A 508 -21.21 -13.50 51.28
N ARG A 509 -20.32 -14.43 50.86
CA ARG A 509 -20.21 -15.89 51.23
C ARG A 509 -21.06 -16.78 50.29
N ARG A 510 -20.77 -18.05 49.96
CA ARG A 510 -19.73 -19.07 50.21
C ARG A 510 -20.04 -20.26 49.26
N ARG A 511 -19.00 -21.01 48.83
CA ARG A 511 -18.86 -22.52 48.73
C ARG A 511 -19.97 -23.34 48.00
N SER A 512 -19.75 -24.47 47.31
CA SER A 512 -18.61 -25.38 47.10
C SER A 512 -19.01 -26.57 46.18
N ALA A 513 -18.03 -27.13 45.46
CA ALA A 513 -17.76 -28.56 45.19
C ALA A 513 -18.69 -29.45 44.32
N GLY A 514 -18.05 -30.28 43.48
CA GLY A 514 -18.62 -31.51 42.90
C GLY A 514 -17.80 -32.06 41.71
N ARG A 515 -17.23 -33.27 41.81
CA ARG A 515 -16.31 -33.94 40.86
C ARG A 515 -16.98 -35.15 40.16
N ARG A 516 -16.73 -35.30 38.84
CA ARG A 516 -16.45 -36.55 38.02
C ARG A 516 -17.57 -37.63 37.85
N PRO A 517 -17.41 -38.69 36.99
CA PRO A 517 -16.80 -38.85 35.63
C PRO A 517 -17.60 -39.81 34.66
N ARG A 518 -17.15 -40.01 33.39
CA ARG A 518 -17.19 -41.23 32.49
C ARG A 518 -17.03 -40.80 31.00
N GLN A 519 -16.00 -41.18 30.24
CA GLN A 519 -15.66 -42.43 29.51
C GLN A 519 -16.67 -42.92 28.44
N GLY A 520 -16.21 -42.97 27.17
CA GLY A 520 -16.47 -44.07 26.24
C GLY A 520 -17.04 -43.72 24.85
N ALA A 521 -16.19 -43.72 23.80
CA ALA A 521 -16.52 -44.28 22.46
C ALA A 521 -15.26 -44.38 21.57
N ARG A 522 -15.05 -45.57 20.97
CA ARG A 522 -13.98 -45.94 20.02
C ARG A 522 -14.47 -45.84 18.56
N TYR A 523 -13.57 -45.54 17.62
CA TYR A 523 -13.67 -45.84 16.16
C TYR A 523 -12.22 -45.85 15.56
N PRO A 524 -11.96 -46.42 14.35
CA PRO A 524 -10.86 -47.34 14.03
C PRO A 524 -9.73 -46.69 13.19
N PRO A 525 -8.64 -47.41 12.80
CA PRO A 525 -7.45 -46.77 12.27
C PRO A 525 -7.64 -46.34 10.81
N ARG A 526 -7.21 -45.11 10.48
CA ARG A 526 -7.06 -44.67 9.09
C ARG A 526 -5.62 -44.26 8.82
N LEU A 527 -5.13 -44.81 7.72
CA LEU A 527 -3.87 -44.57 7.04
C LEU A 527 -3.52 -43.08 6.88
N GLU A 528 -2.23 -42.80 7.08
CA GLU A 528 -1.43 -41.63 6.68
C GLU A 528 -1.78 -41.06 5.27
N PRO A 529 -1.57 -39.75 5.03
CA PRO A 529 -0.28 -39.34 4.46
C PRO A 529 0.32 -38.01 4.96
N ALA A 530 1.62 -38.06 5.23
CA ALA A 530 2.58 -36.96 5.43
C ALA A 530 2.46 -35.74 4.47
N PRO A 531 2.75 -34.51 4.96
CA PRO A 531 3.02 -33.35 4.12
C PRO A 531 4.51 -32.98 4.01
N VAL A 532 4.90 -32.69 2.77
CA VAL A 532 5.96 -31.79 2.22
C VAL A 532 6.92 -31.10 3.21
N GLN A 533 8.25 -31.29 3.01
CA GLN A 533 9.34 -30.54 3.65
C GLN A 533 10.18 -29.82 2.57
N HIS A 534 10.68 -28.59 2.75
CA HIS A 534 9.99 -27.27 2.65
C HIS A 534 10.81 -26.36 1.71
N ALA A 535 10.15 -25.52 0.92
CA ALA A 535 10.67 -24.28 0.31
C ALA A 535 9.69 -23.15 0.65
N LEU A 536 10.14 -21.89 0.76
CA LEU A 536 9.23 -20.75 0.93
C LEU A 536 8.47 -20.51 -0.37
N ALA A 537 7.23 -21.02 -0.44
CA ALA A 537 6.37 -20.95 -1.61
C ALA A 537 5.46 -19.71 -1.56
N ARG A 538 5.23 -19.09 -2.73
CA ARG A 538 4.22 -18.04 -2.92
C ARG A 538 2.81 -18.64 -2.76
N HIS A 539 2.03 -18.19 -1.77
CA HIS A 539 0.59 -18.51 -1.69
C HIS A 539 -0.25 -17.32 -2.15
N ARG A 540 -1.05 -17.51 -3.22
CA ARG A 540 -2.22 -16.68 -3.53
C ARG A 540 -3.40 -17.13 -2.67
N ALA A 541 -4.04 -16.19 -1.99
CA ALA A 541 -5.31 -16.44 -1.29
C ALA A 541 -6.44 -16.55 -2.33
N GLY A 542 -7.06 -17.72 -2.42
CA GLY A 542 -8.24 -18.02 -3.22
C GLY A 542 -8.99 -19.20 -2.61
N SER A 543 -10.32 -19.12 -2.62
CA SER A 543 -11.31 -19.91 -1.88
C SER A 543 -11.20 -21.45 -1.99
N ARG A 544 -11.72 -22.15 -0.96
CA ARG A 544 -11.93 -23.60 -0.95
C ARG A 544 -13.14 -23.99 -1.81
N SER A 545 -12.99 -24.96 -2.71
CA SER A 545 -13.95 -26.06 -2.94
C SER A 545 -13.29 -27.24 -3.69
N ALA A 546 -13.96 -28.39 -3.71
CA ALA A 546 -13.40 -29.75 -3.68
C ALA A 546 -12.93 -30.42 -5.00
N LYS A 547 -11.93 -31.32 -4.87
CA LYS A 547 -11.65 -32.65 -5.52
C LYS A 547 -12.09 -32.86 -7.00
N ARG A 548 -11.30 -33.37 -7.95
CA ARG A 548 -10.46 -34.61 -7.96
C ARG A 548 -9.76 -34.78 -9.35
N ARG A 549 -8.61 -35.48 -9.41
CA ARG A 549 -7.90 -36.11 -10.57
C ARG A 549 -7.28 -35.12 -11.59
N THR A 550 -6.03 -35.19 -12.03
CA THR A 550 -4.92 -36.18 -12.04
C THR A 550 -3.59 -35.41 -12.01
N ARG A 551 -2.66 -35.74 -11.10
CA ARG A 551 -1.29 -35.19 -11.09
C ARG A 551 -0.37 -36.10 -11.91
N PRO A 552 0.50 -35.56 -12.79
CA PRO A 552 1.84 -36.10 -12.97
C PRO A 552 2.71 -35.60 -11.80
N GLU A 553 3.38 -36.51 -11.09
CA GLU A 553 4.41 -36.15 -10.11
C GLU A 553 5.65 -35.59 -10.81
N PRO A 554 6.26 -34.49 -10.34
CA PRO A 554 7.66 -34.21 -10.59
C PRO A 554 8.52 -34.89 -9.52
N ASP A 555 9.40 -35.78 -9.97
CA ASP A 555 10.41 -36.47 -9.18
C ASP A 555 11.25 -35.49 -8.33
N ARG A 556 11.37 -35.79 -7.03
CA ARG A 556 12.08 -34.96 -6.04
C ARG A 556 13.47 -35.53 -5.76
N LEU A 557 14.51 -34.90 -6.29
CA LEU A 557 15.90 -35.07 -5.85
C LEU A 557 16.20 -34.15 -4.66
N VAL A 558 16.84 -34.68 -3.62
CA VAL A 558 17.31 -33.95 -2.44
C VAL A 558 18.83 -33.86 -2.48
N PRO A 559 19.45 -32.68 -2.34
CA PRO A 559 20.89 -32.62 -2.12
C PRO A 559 21.25 -32.84 -0.65
N ALA A 560 22.20 -33.74 -0.43
CA ALA A 560 22.93 -33.88 0.83
C ALA A 560 24.00 -32.79 0.97
N ARG A 561 24.32 -32.40 2.22
CA ARG A 561 25.30 -31.35 2.60
C ARG A 561 26.66 -31.42 1.86
N PRO A 562 27.36 -30.28 1.69
CA PRO A 562 28.77 -30.23 1.29
C PRO A 562 29.66 -30.59 2.48
N GLY A 563 30.29 -31.76 2.42
CA GLY A 563 31.55 -32.04 3.10
C GLY A 563 32.64 -32.20 2.03
N ARG A 564 33.91 -32.02 2.42
CA ARG A 564 35.09 -32.32 1.57
C ARG A 564 34.92 -33.64 0.77
N PRO A 565 35.63 -33.85 -0.36
CA PRO A 565 35.31 -34.86 -1.39
C PRO A 565 35.17 -36.33 -0.95
N ASP A 566 35.45 -36.68 0.30
CA ASP A 566 35.53 -38.05 0.80
C ASP A 566 34.36 -38.53 1.69
N ARG A 567 33.29 -37.75 1.92
CA ARG A 567 32.16 -38.20 2.78
C ARG A 567 30.75 -38.02 2.20
N GLN A 568 30.58 -38.11 0.88
CA GLN A 568 29.25 -38.44 0.32
C GLN A 568 29.03 -39.96 0.43
N VAL A 569 27.83 -40.37 0.82
CA VAL A 569 27.46 -41.80 0.83
C VAL A 569 27.54 -42.29 -0.61
N ARG A 570 28.54 -43.11 -0.90
CA ARG A 570 28.70 -43.70 -2.23
C ARG A 570 27.72 -44.87 -2.38
N PRO A 571 27.24 -45.15 -3.60
CA PRO A 571 26.45 -46.35 -3.85
C PRO A 571 27.22 -47.59 -3.34
N GLY A 572 26.59 -48.40 -2.48
CA GLY A 572 27.21 -49.56 -1.81
C GLY A 572 28.09 -49.30 -0.58
N ALA A 573 28.29 -48.04 -0.13
CA ALA A 573 29.07 -47.72 1.07
C ALA A 573 28.20 -47.51 2.32
N ALA A 574 28.71 -47.90 3.50
CA ALA A 574 28.03 -47.66 4.77
C ALA A 574 27.92 -46.15 5.08
N ALA A 575 26.82 -45.74 5.72
CA ALA A 575 26.62 -44.35 6.12
C ALA A 575 27.69 -43.89 7.13
N PRO A 576 28.25 -42.68 7.01
CA PRO A 576 29.27 -42.18 7.93
C PRO A 576 28.79 -42.16 9.39
N THR A 577 29.68 -42.55 10.32
CA THR A 577 29.45 -42.47 11.77
C THR A 577 29.24 -41.02 12.21
N ALA A 578 28.28 -40.76 13.09
CA ALA A 578 27.85 -39.42 13.53
C ALA A 578 27.25 -38.53 12.42
N SER A 579 26.67 -39.12 11.37
CA SER A 579 25.85 -38.40 10.40
C SER A 579 24.39 -38.32 10.88
N ARG A 580 23.58 -37.44 10.29
CA ARG A 580 22.13 -37.38 10.56
C ARG A 580 21.38 -38.69 10.30
N PHE A 581 22.01 -39.62 9.56
CA PHE A 581 21.50 -40.96 9.24
C PHE A 581 21.87 -42.02 10.29
N THR A 582 22.86 -41.72 11.12
CA THR A 582 23.43 -42.64 12.11
C THR A 582 23.38 -42.11 13.55
N SER A 583 23.01 -40.84 13.76
CA SER A 583 22.86 -40.23 15.10
C SER A 583 21.55 -40.65 15.78
N ASP A 584 21.60 -40.83 17.10
CA ASP A 584 20.42 -40.98 17.94
C ASP A 584 19.62 -39.66 17.96
N GLY A 585 18.32 -39.72 17.66
CA GLY A 585 17.46 -38.54 17.46
C GLY A 585 17.34 -38.01 16.03
N GLY A 586 18.11 -38.54 15.06
CA GLY A 586 17.97 -38.15 13.65
C GLY A 586 16.66 -38.61 13.01
N ALA A 587 15.91 -37.69 12.38
CA ALA A 587 14.64 -38.00 11.70
C ALA A 587 14.78 -38.85 10.41
N PHE A 588 16.02 -39.08 9.96
CA PHE A 588 16.34 -39.86 8.78
C PHE A 588 17.26 -41.00 9.21
N LYS A 589 16.87 -42.25 8.99
CA LYS A 589 17.69 -43.43 9.34
C LYS A 589 18.32 -44.04 8.09
N THR A 590 19.24 -44.99 8.25
CA THR A 590 19.93 -45.67 7.12
C THR A 590 18.97 -46.38 6.17
N GLU A 591 17.79 -46.77 6.64
CA GLU A 591 16.68 -47.36 5.87
C GLU A 591 15.79 -46.33 5.16
N HIS A 592 16.12 -45.04 5.23
CA HIS A 592 15.33 -43.97 4.62
C HIS A 592 15.42 -44.01 3.09
N ARG A 593 14.32 -43.67 2.38
CA ARG A 593 14.22 -43.69 0.91
C ARG A 593 15.35 -42.97 0.13
N TYR A 594 16.04 -42.01 0.76
CA TYR A 594 17.14 -41.26 0.15
C TYR A 594 18.49 -41.98 0.18
N MET A 595 18.57 -43.07 0.94
CA MET A 595 19.73 -43.96 1.04
C MET A 595 19.58 -45.19 0.13
N GLN A 596 18.51 -45.24 -0.68
CA GLN A 596 18.31 -46.31 -1.65
C GLN A 596 19.30 -46.16 -2.81
N GLN A 597 19.81 -47.30 -3.25
CA GLN A 597 20.86 -47.39 -4.27
C GLN A 597 20.53 -46.59 -5.56
N PRO A 598 19.31 -46.64 -6.14
CA PRO A 598 19.00 -45.87 -7.34
C PRO A 598 19.09 -44.35 -7.15
N VAL A 599 18.76 -43.86 -5.94
CA VAL A 599 18.85 -42.43 -5.61
C VAL A 599 20.31 -42.00 -5.46
N LEU A 600 21.14 -42.82 -4.81
CA LEU A 600 22.57 -42.55 -4.67
C LEU A 600 23.29 -42.55 -6.02
N GLU A 601 22.93 -43.46 -6.92
CA GLU A 601 23.45 -43.51 -8.30
C GLU A 601 23.03 -42.28 -9.11
N ALA A 602 21.77 -41.87 -9.02
CA ALA A 602 21.27 -40.65 -9.66
C ALA A 602 22.00 -39.39 -9.16
N VAL A 603 22.28 -39.30 -7.85
CA VAL A 603 23.04 -38.17 -7.28
C VAL A 603 24.49 -38.16 -7.77
N GLN A 604 25.13 -39.32 -7.93
CA GLN A 604 26.48 -39.39 -8.51
C GLN A 604 26.50 -38.94 -9.98
N ALA A 605 25.44 -39.22 -10.75
CA ALA A 605 25.33 -38.81 -12.14
C ALA A 605 25.26 -37.28 -12.32
N LEU A 606 24.96 -36.50 -11.27
CA LEU A 606 24.95 -35.03 -11.31
C LEU A 606 26.36 -34.41 -11.15
N ARG A 607 27.36 -35.18 -10.74
CA ARG A 607 28.72 -34.68 -10.47
C ARG A 607 29.42 -34.05 -11.68
N PRO A 608 29.34 -34.63 -12.90
CA PRO A 608 29.90 -34.00 -14.09
C PRO A 608 29.23 -32.65 -14.42
N LEU A 609 27.91 -32.53 -14.16
CA LEU A 609 27.16 -31.30 -14.40
C LEU A 609 27.56 -30.19 -13.41
N ALA A 610 27.72 -30.53 -12.13
CA ALA A 610 28.23 -29.60 -11.13
C ALA A 610 29.65 -29.11 -11.47
N ASN A 611 30.53 -30.01 -11.92
CA ASN A 611 31.88 -29.67 -12.37
C ASN A 611 31.85 -28.75 -13.61
N GLN A 612 30.96 -29.01 -14.58
CA GLN A 612 30.80 -28.17 -15.77
C GLN A 612 30.29 -26.77 -15.41
N ALA A 613 29.42 -26.66 -14.41
CA ALA A 613 28.96 -25.39 -13.85
C ALA A 613 30.00 -24.69 -12.95
N GLY A 614 31.16 -25.31 -12.69
CA GLY A 614 32.19 -24.77 -11.81
C GLY A 614 31.80 -24.71 -10.33
N LEU A 615 30.80 -25.50 -9.92
CA LEU A 615 30.22 -25.48 -8.57
C LEU A 615 30.51 -26.79 -7.81
N SER A 616 30.54 -26.70 -6.48
CA SER A 616 30.46 -27.90 -5.65
C SER A 616 29.10 -28.59 -5.83
N MET A 617 29.01 -29.88 -5.51
CA MET A 617 27.73 -30.60 -5.57
C MET A 617 26.64 -29.97 -4.70
N ALA A 618 27.00 -29.33 -3.59
CA ALA A 618 26.01 -28.66 -2.74
C ALA A 618 25.60 -27.31 -3.30
N ALA A 619 26.57 -26.51 -3.75
CA ALA A 619 26.30 -25.22 -4.38
C ALA A 619 25.46 -25.40 -5.66
N PHE A 620 25.80 -26.38 -6.49
CA PHE A 620 25.03 -26.75 -7.69
C PHE A 620 23.58 -27.06 -7.36
N ALA A 621 23.34 -27.79 -6.27
CA ALA A 621 21.97 -28.15 -5.91
C ALA A 621 21.19 -27.00 -5.25
N VAL A 622 21.86 -26.09 -4.54
CA VAL A 622 21.25 -24.84 -4.08
C VAL A 622 20.87 -23.97 -5.28
N ALA A 623 21.78 -23.80 -6.25
CA ALA A 623 21.53 -23.05 -7.49
C ALA A 623 20.37 -23.66 -8.29
N TRP A 624 20.29 -25.00 -8.34
CA TRP A 624 19.20 -25.73 -8.98
C TRP A 624 17.85 -25.43 -8.34
N VAL A 625 17.76 -25.43 -7.01
CA VAL A 625 16.52 -25.10 -6.29
C VAL A 625 16.11 -23.65 -6.54
N LEU A 626 17.09 -22.74 -6.63
CA LEU A 626 16.86 -21.32 -6.89
C LEU A 626 16.40 -21.01 -8.32
N GLN A 627 16.57 -21.92 -9.28
CA GLN A 627 15.97 -21.81 -10.63
C GLN A 627 14.44 -21.82 -10.59
N ASN A 628 13.83 -22.38 -9.54
CA ASN A 628 12.38 -22.42 -9.43
C ASN A 628 11.85 -21.03 -9.03
N THR A 629 11.10 -20.38 -9.93
CA THR A 629 10.51 -19.05 -9.73
C THR A 629 9.53 -18.97 -8.56
N ASN A 630 9.05 -20.11 -8.05
CA ASN A 630 8.21 -20.17 -6.85
C ASN A 630 9.01 -20.21 -5.55
N VAL A 631 10.34 -20.32 -5.60
CA VAL A 631 11.23 -20.36 -4.45
C VAL A 631 11.84 -18.98 -4.23
N SER A 632 11.62 -18.41 -3.05
CA SER A 632 12.17 -17.10 -2.67
C SER A 632 13.51 -17.21 -1.93
N ALA A 633 13.72 -18.30 -1.19
CA ALA A 633 15.00 -18.60 -0.56
C ALA A 633 15.19 -20.12 -0.39
N ALA A 634 16.44 -20.58 -0.50
CA ALA A 634 16.86 -21.94 -0.19
C ALA A 634 17.48 -21.99 1.22
N ILE A 635 16.91 -22.82 2.09
CA ILE A 635 17.41 -22.97 3.46
C ILE A 635 18.61 -23.91 3.46
N VAL A 636 19.76 -23.43 3.93
CA VAL A 636 20.99 -24.23 4.04
C VAL A 636 21.41 -24.36 5.49
N GLY A 637 21.83 -25.56 5.88
CA GLY A 637 22.44 -25.79 7.19
C GLY A 637 23.95 -25.96 7.06
N ALA A 638 24.70 -25.26 7.90
CA ALA A 638 26.16 -25.32 7.98
C ALA A 638 26.62 -25.45 9.44
N SER A 639 27.61 -26.29 9.66
CA SER A 639 28.29 -26.47 10.95
C SER A 639 29.68 -25.84 10.97
N ARG A 640 30.16 -25.31 9.83
CA ARG A 640 31.44 -24.60 9.68
C ARG A 640 31.33 -23.46 8.65
N PRO A 641 32.04 -22.33 8.86
CA PRO A 641 32.09 -21.20 7.94
C PRO A 641 32.35 -21.54 6.46
N GLU A 642 33.23 -22.49 6.17
CA GLU A 642 33.61 -22.82 4.78
C GLU A 642 32.43 -23.39 3.99
N GLN A 643 31.48 -24.05 4.66
CA GLN A 643 30.27 -24.57 4.00
C GLN A 643 29.33 -23.44 3.58
N LEU A 644 29.30 -22.33 4.33
CA LEU A 644 28.54 -21.14 3.96
C LEU A 644 29.19 -20.45 2.77
N LYS A 645 30.53 -20.31 2.78
CA LYS A 645 31.28 -19.76 1.65
C LYS A 645 31.05 -20.57 0.38
N ASP A 646 31.05 -21.90 0.47
CA ASP A 646 30.74 -22.81 -0.65
C ASP A 646 29.29 -22.65 -1.13
N ASN A 647 28.29 -22.70 -0.23
CA ASN A 647 26.89 -22.55 -0.61
C ASN A 647 26.58 -21.16 -1.20
N ALA A 648 27.23 -20.10 -0.72
CA ALA A 648 27.05 -18.74 -1.23
C ALA A 648 27.48 -18.59 -2.70
N THR A 649 28.34 -19.47 -3.22
CA THR A 649 28.67 -19.49 -4.66
C THR A 649 27.49 -19.85 -5.55
N ALA A 650 26.40 -20.39 -4.99
CA ALA A 650 25.18 -20.74 -5.71
C ALA A 650 24.25 -19.54 -5.98
N ALA A 651 24.36 -18.48 -5.19
CA ALA A 651 23.50 -17.30 -5.32
C ALA A 651 23.78 -16.56 -6.65
N GLY A 652 22.72 -16.14 -7.32
CA GLY A 652 22.81 -15.49 -8.63
C GLY A 652 23.26 -16.40 -9.80
N VAL A 653 23.50 -17.69 -9.57
CA VAL A 653 23.88 -18.61 -10.65
C VAL A 653 22.65 -19.01 -11.47
N VAL A 654 22.73 -18.79 -12.78
CA VAL A 654 21.77 -19.31 -13.76
C VAL A 654 22.33 -20.60 -14.36
N LEU A 655 21.66 -21.72 -14.14
CA LEU A 655 21.99 -23.00 -14.78
C LEU A 655 21.35 -23.05 -16.17
N ASP A 656 22.15 -23.39 -17.19
CA ASP A 656 21.66 -23.63 -18.56
C ASP A 656 20.50 -24.67 -18.55
N PRO A 657 19.40 -24.43 -19.29
CA PRO A 657 18.31 -25.40 -19.48
C PRO A 657 18.76 -26.82 -19.88
N GLY A 658 19.93 -26.94 -20.51
CA GLY A 658 20.58 -28.20 -20.88
C GLY A 658 21.05 -29.06 -19.70
N PHE A 659 21.13 -28.51 -18.48
CA PHE A 659 21.48 -29.27 -17.27
C PHE A 659 20.34 -30.16 -16.74
N SER A 660 19.15 -30.09 -17.32
CA SER A 660 18.01 -30.95 -16.97
C SER A 660 18.21 -32.39 -17.48
N PRO A 661 18.28 -33.42 -16.61
CA PRO A 661 18.30 -34.79 -17.10
C PRO A 661 16.98 -35.06 -17.84
N ARG A 662 17.07 -35.33 -19.15
CA ARG A 662 15.94 -35.86 -19.90
C ARG A 662 15.43 -37.11 -19.17
N PRO A 663 14.11 -37.27 -18.97
CA PRO A 663 13.59 -38.50 -18.41
C PRO A 663 14.06 -39.66 -19.28
N MET A 664 14.74 -40.63 -18.68
CA MET A 664 15.04 -41.92 -19.29
C MET A 664 13.70 -42.55 -19.70
N ARG A 665 13.28 -42.33 -20.95
CA ARG A 665 12.18 -43.10 -21.54
C ARG A 665 12.71 -44.52 -21.70
N SER A 666 12.11 -45.45 -20.96
CA SER A 666 12.28 -46.87 -21.22
C SER A 666 11.99 -47.13 -22.70
N SER A 667 12.96 -47.75 -23.37
CA SER A 667 12.90 -48.19 -24.75
C SER A 667 11.66 -49.04 -25.02
N ALA A 668 10.77 -48.54 -25.88
CA ALA A 668 9.84 -49.35 -26.66
C ALA A 668 9.75 -48.76 -28.08
N THR A 669 10.02 -49.65 -29.03
CA THR A 669 10.26 -49.53 -30.48
C THR A 669 9.12 -48.98 -31.33
N SER A 670 9.44 -48.20 -32.38
CA SER A 670 9.10 -48.42 -33.83
C SER A 670 9.18 -47.09 -34.62
N SER A 671 10.28 -46.81 -35.34
CA SER A 671 10.45 -46.94 -36.80
C SER A 671 9.61 -46.03 -37.72
N SER A 672 10.25 -45.04 -38.33
CA SER A 672 10.42 -44.86 -39.81
C SER A 672 10.80 -43.38 -40.08
N ALA A 673 12.03 -43.09 -40.49
CA ALA A 673 12.62 -43.14 -41.84
C ALA A 673 12.69 -41.72 -42.47
N THR A 674 13.79 -40.96 -42.28
CA THR A 674 14.92 -40.74 -43.22
C THR A 674 14.54 -39.79 -44.39
N ARG A 675 14.81 -38.46 -44.32
CA ARG A 675 16.02 -37.69 -44.79
C ARG A 675 15.83 -37.07 -46.22
N PRO A 676 16.71 -36.17 -46.75
CA PRO A 676 17.43 -35.02 -46.16
C PRO A 676 17.74 -33.84 -47.15
N ARG A 677 18.58 -32.88 -46.70
CA ARG A 677 19.52 -31.99 -47.46
C ARG A 677 18.88 -30.77 -48.16
N SER A 678 19.49 -29.57 -48.25
CA SER A 678 20.90 -29.13 -48.11
C SER A 678 21.00 -27.59 -47.95
N SER A 679 21.94 -27.14 -47.12
CA SER A 679 22.61 -25.81 -47.14
C SER A 679 23.68 -25.75 -48.28
N PRO A 680 24.27 -24.61 -48.75
CA PRO A 680 25.02 -23.64 -47.91
C PRO A 680 25.17 -22.15 -48.41
N SER A 681 25.64 -21.28 -47.49
CA SER A 681 26.63 -20.15 -47.60
C SER A 681 26.43 -19.02 -48.66
N SER A 682 26.81 -17.74 -48.53
CA SER A 682 27.74 -16.98 -47.67
C SER A 682 27.68 -15.47 -48.03
N ASN A 683 28.17 -14.62 -47.11
CA ASN A 683 28.84 -13.31 -47.30
C ASN A 683 28.02 -12.01 -47.46
N ALA A 684 28.21 -11.13 -46.46
CA ALA A 684 28.11 -9.66 -46.47
C ALA A 684 29.34 -9.04 -47.20
N PRO A 685 29.49 -7.70 -47.49
CA PRO A 685 28.89 -6.54 -46.80
C PRO A 685 28.51 -5.31 -47.69
N GLU A 686 28.08 -4.24 -47.00
CA GLU A 686 28.01 -2.79 -47.36
C GLU A 686 26.69 -2.13 -47.83
N SER A 687 26.27 -1.19 -46.96
CA SER A 687 25.52 0.07 -47.13
C SER A 687 24.18 0.13 -47.88
N THR A 688 23.14 0.27 -47.05
CA THR A 688 21.80 0.90 -47.19
C THR A 688 21.35 1.46 -48.56
N PRO A 689 20.12 1.11 -48.96
CA PRO A 689 19.11 2.13 -49.23
C PRO A 689 17.81 1.87 -48.44
N ARG A 690 17.23 2.94 -47.89
CA ARG A 690 15.88 2.94 -47.33
C ARG A 690 14.88 2.53 -48.41
N ILE A 691 14.04 1.53 -48.12
CA ILE A 691 12.77 1.31 -48.80
C ILE A 691 11.72 1.00 -47.73
N ASP A 692 10.72 1.86 -47.61
CA ASP A 692 9.52 1.65 -46.81
C ASP A 692 8.68 0.52 -47.44
N PHE A 693 8.53 -0.60 -46.73
CA PHE A 693 7.45 -1.57 -46.99
C PHE A 693 7.13 -2.34 -45.71
N PHE A 694 6.14 -1.88 -44.95
CA PHE A 694 5.09 -2.72 -44.36
C PHE A 694 3.91 -1.80 -44.06
N LYS A 695 2.93 -1.77 -44.97
CA LYS A 695 1.60 -1.24 -44.65
C LYS A 695 0.92 -2.36 -43.86
N GLU A 696 0.89 -2.26 -42.54
CA GLU A 696 0.19 -3.22 -41.70
C GLU A 696 -1.29 -3.24 -42.11
N SER A 697 -1.86 -4.44 -42.27
CA SER A 697 -3.28 -4.57 -42.59
C SER A 697 -4.09 -3.98 -41.43
N PRO A 698 -5.10 -3.14 -41.71
CA PRO A 698 -5.89 -2.53 -40.65
C PRO A 698 -6.65 -3.61 -39.85
N VAL A 699 -6.85 -3.36 -38.56
CA VAL A 699 -7.65 -4.23 -37.68
C VAL A 699 -8.89 -3.49 -37.19
N ILE A 700 -9.97 -4.23 -36.95
CA ILE A 700 -11.16 -3.70 -36.31
C ILE A 700 -11.01 -3.91 -34.80
N PHE A 701 -10.78 -2.82 -34.07
CA PHE A 701 -10.68 -2.78 -32.62
C PHE A 701 -12.01 -2.36 -32.00
N ILE A 702 -12.51 -3.18 -31.07
CA ILE A 702 -13.81 -3.00 -30.46
C ILE A 702 -13.68 -3.07 -28.94
N VAL A 703 -14.36 -2.14 -28.27
CA VAL A 703 -14.51 -2.13 -26.81
C VAL A 703 -15.99 -2.06 -26.48
N VAL A 704 -16.48 -3.02 -25.71
CA VAL A 704 -17.89 -3.11 -25.32
C VAL A 704 -18.03 -3.13 -23.80
N LYS A 705 -18.88 -2.26 -23.25
CA LYS A 705 -19.23 -2.23 -21.83
C LYS A 705 -20.58 -2.91 -21.60
N PHE A 706 -20.58 -3.96 -20.79
CA PHE A 706 -21.73 -4.75 -20.38
C PHE A 706 -22.05 -4.49 -18.91
N LYS A 707 -23.20 -3.88 -18.64
CA LYS A 707 -23.69 -3.70 -17.27
C LYS A 707 -24.61 -4.84 -16.91
N THR A 708 -24.20 -5.63 -15.94
CA THR A 708 -24.93 -6.82 -15.47
C THR A 708 -25.95 -6.45 -14.40
N LYS A 709 -27.03 -7.22 -14.28
CA LYS A 709 -27.90 -7.14 -13.10
C LYS A 709 -27.13 -7.68 -11.88
N PRO A 710 -27.33 -7.11 -10.67
CA PRO A 710 -26.55 -7.47 -9.48
C PRO A 710 -26.48 -8.97 -9.17
N GLU A 711 -27.56 -9.70 -9.43
CA GLU A 711 -27.68 -11.14 -9.19
C GLU A 711 -26.86 -12.01 -10.16
N PHE A 712 -26.53 -11.51 -11.35
CA PHE A 712 -25.75 -12.22 -12.37
C PHE A 712 -24.29 -11.77 -12.45
N THR A 713 -23.93 -10.68 -11.75
CA THR A 713 -22.57 -10.11 -11.81
C THR A 713 -21.47 -11.13 -11.51
N ALA A 714 -21.64 -11.98 -10.48
CA ALA A 714 -20.64 -13.00 -10.14
C ALA A 714 -20.60 -14.17 -11.13
N GLN A 715 -21.71 -14.43 -11.84
CA GLN A 715 -21.87 -15.52 -12.80
C GLN A 715 -21.56 -15.10 -14.24
N TRP A 716 -21.31 -13.82 -14.49
CA TRP A 716 -21.06 -13.30 -15.83
C TRP A 716 -19.99 -14.08 -16.61
N PRO A 717 -18.81 -14.45 -16.03
CA PRO A 717 -17.82 -15.24 -16.75
C PRO A 717 -18.32 -16.64 -17.18
N GLU A 718 -19.26 -17.22 -16.45
CA GLU A 718 -19.87 -18.52 -16.79
C GLU A 718 -20.90 -18.34 -17.91
N ILE A 719 -21.69 -17.26 -17.86
CA ILE A 719 -22.71 -16.93 -18.87
C ILE A 719 -22.09 -16.68 -20.25
N VAL A 720 -20.91 -16.03 -20.30
CA VAL A 720 -20.22 -15.72 -21.56
C VAL A 720 -19.16 -16.75 -21.95
N ALA A 721 -19.00 -17.85 -21.21
CA ALA A 721 -17.92 -18.80 -21.41
C ALA A 721 -17.92 -19.43 -22.81
N ASP A 722 -19.08 -19.95 -23.25
CA ASP A 722 -19.22 -20.61 -24.55
C ASP A 722 -19.07 -19.60 -25.71
N PHE A 723 -19.63 -18.40 -25.56
CA PHE A 723 -19.45 -17.31 -26.51
C PHE A 723 -17.97 -16.94 -26.65
N THR A 724 -17.28 -16.75 -25.52
CA THR A 724 -15.85 -16.41 -25.48
C THR A 724 -14.98 -17.49 -26.12
N ALA A 725 -15.25 -18.76 -25.83
CA ALA A 725 -14.49 -19.88 -26.38
C ALA A 725 -14.70 -20.01 -27.90
N ALA A 726 -15.94 -19.86 -28.38
CA ALA A 726 -16.26 -19.91 -29.80
C ALA A 726 -15.62 -18.76 -30.57
N THR A 727 -15.67 -17.54 -30.05
CA THR A 727 -15.08 -16.36 -30.72
C THR A 727 -13.56 -16.41 -30.77
N ARG A 728 -12.90 -16.88 -29.70
CA ARG A 728 -11.44 -17.09 -29.69
C ARG A 728 -10.97 -18.16 -30.68
N ALA A 729 -11.87 -19.02 -31.14
CA ALA A 729 -11.57 -20.06 -32.13
C ALA A 729 -11.81 -19.60 -33.58
N GLU A 730 -12.33 -18.40 -33.80
CA GLU A 730 -12.57 -17.87 -35.14
C GLU A 730 -11.28 -17.54 -35.88
N GLU A 731 -11.27 -17.87 -37.17
CA GLU A 731 -10.22 -17.42 -38.08
C GLU A 731 -10.30 -15.90 -38.25
N GLY A 732 -9.24 -15.20 -37.82
CA GLY A 732 -9.17 -13.74 -37.85
C GLY A 732 -9.46 -13.04 -36.52
N ASN A 733 -9.79 -13.76 -35.43
CA ASN A 733 -9.77 -13.19 -34.09
C ASN A 733 -8.32 -12.99 -33.62
N LEU A 734 -7.98 -11.77 -33.17
CA LEU A 734 -6.63 -11.43 -32.71
C LEU A 734 -6.53 -11.46 -31.19
N TRP A 735 -7.51 -10.87 -30.50
CA TRP A 735 -7.69 -10.99 -29.06
C TRP A 735 -9.15 -10.76 -28.68
N PHE A 736 -9.54 -11.32 -27.53
CA PHE A 736 -10.90 -11.25 -27.00
C PHE A 736 -10.86 -11.41 -25.49
N GLU A 737 -10.81 -10.30 -24.75
CA GLU A 737 -10.50 -10.26 -23.32
C GLU A 737 -11.57 -9.54 -22.49
N TRP A 738 -11.95 -10.16 -21.38
CA TRP A 738 -12.92 -9.61 -20.43
C TRP A 738 -12.21 -9.03 -19.22
N SER A 739 -12.57 -7.79 -18.86
CA SER A 739 -12.10 -7.10 -17.66
C SER A 739 -13.29 -6.66 -16.81
N ARG A 740 -13.19 -6.79 -15.48
CA ARG A 740 -14.20 -6.28 -14.55
C ARG A 740 -13.83 -4.88 -14.09
N SER A 741 -14.75 -3.94 -14.17
CA SER A 741 -14.53 -2.57 -13.69
C SER A 741 -14.27 -2.56 -12.17
N LEU A 742 -13.29 -1.77 -11.74
CA LEU A 742 -12.98 -1.56 -10.32
C LEU A 742 -13.91 -0.52 -9.68
N ASP A 743 -14.36 0.47 -10.46
CA ASP A 743 -15.23 1.56 -10.00
C ASP A 743 -16.69 1.12 -9.87
N ASP A 744 -17.14 0.27 -10.79
CA ASP A 744 -18.48 -0.34 -10.77
C ASP A 744 -18.35 -1.85 -11.00
N PRO A 745 -18.27 -2.66 -9.93
CA PRO A 745 -18.13 -4.10 -10.05
C PRO A 745 -19.27 -4.82 -10.77
N SER A 746 -20.40 -4.15 -11.06
CA SER A 746 -21.49 -4.69 -11.90
C SER A 746 -21.23 -4.56 -13.41
N THR A 747 -20.16 -3.87 -13.80
CA THR A 747 -19.79 -3.63 -15.19
C THR A 747 -18.60 -4.49 -15.62
N TYR A 748 -18.76 -5.19 -16.74
CA TYR A 748 -17.71 -5.90 -17.47
C TYR A 748 -17.37 -5.18 -18.77
N VAL A 749 -16.10 -5.16 -19.14
CA VAL A 749 -15.58 -4.56 -20.37
C VAL A 749 -14.96 -5.66 -21.20
N LEU A 750 -15.48 -5.85 -22.41
CA LEU A 750 -14.89 -6.68 -23.44
C LEU A 750 -13.97 -5.81 -24.30
N VAL A 751 -12.74 -6.25 -24.51
CA VAL A 751 -11.79 -5.68 -25.46
C VAL A 751 -11.48 -6.75 -26.49
N GLU A 752 -11.83 -6.50 -27.75
CA GLU A 752 -11.69 -7.47 -28.83
C GLU A 752 -11.10 -6.83 -30.09
N ALA A 753 -10.41 -7.62 -30.90
CA ALA A 753 -9.95 -7.20 -32.21
C ALA A 753 -9.97 -8.33 -33.24
N PHE A 754 -10.27 -7.94 -34.48
CA PHE A 754 -10.34 -8.82 -35.63
C PHE A 754 -9.54 -8.25 -36.80
N GLN A 755 -9.04 -9.12 -37.66
CA GLN A 755 -8.52 -8.72 -38.98
C GLN A 755 -9.63 -8.07 -39.83
N ASP A 756 -9.26 -7.17 -40.74
CA ASP A 756 -10.21 -6.51 -41.64
C ASP A 756 -11.07 -7.55 -42.39
N GLY A 757 -12.39 -7.38 -42.36
CA GLY A 757 -13.37 -8.34 -42.91
C GLY A 757 -13.77 -9.53 -42.01
N ALA A 758 -12.98 -9.89 -40.99
CA ALA A 758 -13.33 -10.98 -40.06
C ALA A 758 -14.38 -10.57 -39.01
N ALA A 759 -14.44 -9.28 -38.65
CA ALA A 759 -15.45 -8.76 -37.72
C ALA A 759 -16.90 -8.91 -38.26
N GLU A 760 -17.08 -8.82 -39.58
CA GLU A 760 -18.40 -9.04 -40.21
C GLU A 760 -18.80 -10.52 -40.20
N ALA A 761 -17.84 -11.43 -40.40
CA ALA A 761 -18.08 -12.86 -40.26
C ALA A 761 -18.45 -13.23 -38.81
N HIS A 762 -17.78 -12.61 -37.83
CA HIS A 762 -18.05 -12.79 -36.40
C HIS A 762 -19.51 -12.48 -36.03
N VAL A 763 -20.01 -11.28 -36.37
CA VAL A 763 -21.37 -10.84 -35.99
C VAL A 763 -22.48 -11.66 -36.66
N ASN A 764 -22.17 -12.31 -37.77
CA ASN A 764 -23.08 -13.18 -38.51
C ASN A 764 -22.96 -14.66 -38.12
N ALA A 765 -22.04 -15.02 -37.23
CA ALA A 765 -21.79 -16.40 -36.85
C ALA A 765 -22.88 -16.97 -35.92
N PRO A 766 -23.21 -18.28 -35.99
CA PRO A 766 -24.25 -18.88 -35.16
C PRO A 766 -24.05 -18.71 -33.65
N HIS A 767 -22.81 -18.76 -33.18
CA HIS A 767 -22.50 -18.58 -31.75
C HIS A 767 -22.63 -17.12 -31.30
N PHE A 768 -22.59 -16.14 -32.21
CA PHE A 768 -22.86 -14.73 -31.86
C PHE A 768 -24.31 -14.55 -31.45
N ALA A 769 -25.25 -15.07 -32.24
CA ALA A 769 -26.68 -15.05 -31.91
C ALA A 769 -26.98 -15.85 -30.61
N ALA A 770 -26.32 -17.00 -30.43
CA ALA A 770 -26.44 -17.79 -29.20
C ALA A 770 -25.88 -17.04 -27.97
N GLY A 771 -24.75 -16.36 -28.13
CA GLY A 771 -24.13 -15.53 -27.09
C GLY A 771 -25.03 -14.36 -26.66
N LEU A 772 -25.60 -13.62 -27.63
CA LEU A 772 -26.54 -12.53 -27.33
C LEU A 772 -27.77 -13.04 -26.56
N THR A 773 -28.30 -14.20 -26.95
CA THR A 773 -29.44 -14.84 -26.27
C THR A 773 -29.09 -15.23 -24.83
N ALA A 774 -27.88 -15.77 -24.61
CA ALA A 774 -27.40 -16.13 -23.27
C ALA A 774 -27.15 -14.91 -22.38
N MET A 775 -26.65 -13.81 -22.95
CA MET A 775 -26.32 -12.59 -22.23
C MET A 775 -27.55 -11.74 -21.86
N GLN A 776 -28.56 -11.70 -22.72
CA GLN A 776 -29.70 -10.76 -22.59
C GLN A 776 -30.42 -10.81 -21.22
N PRO A 777 -30.71 -11.97 -20.61
CA PRO A 777 -31.38 -12.03 -19.30
C PRO A 777 -30.56 -11.43 -18.16
N ALA A 778 -29.23 -11.43 -18.30
CA ALA A 778 -28.27 -11.02 -17.28
C ALA A 778 -27.89 -9.54 -17.35
N LEU A 779 -28.33 -8.80 -18.39
CA LEU A 779 -27.98 -7.40 -18.60
C LEU A 779 -29.00 -6.43 -17.99
N ALA A 780 -28.49 -5.37 -17.36
CA ALA A 780 -29.30 -4.32 -16.75
C ALA A 780 -29.66 -3.19 -17.73
N GLU A 781 -28.84 -2.98 -18.76
CA GLU A 781 -29.07 -2.01 -19.84
C GLU A 781 -28.39 -2.49 -21.14
N THR A 782 -28.74 -1.88 -22.26
CA THR A 782 -28.09 -2.15 -23.56
C THR A 782 -26.58 -1.85 -23.48
N PRO A 783 -25.69 -2.78 -23.90
CA PRO A 783 -24.25 -2.57 -23.88
C PRO A 783 -23.81 -1.37 -24.73
N LYS A 784 -22.74 -0.68 -24.31
CA LYS A 784 -22.16 0.47 -25.02
C LYS A 784 -20.92 0.03 -25.78
N ILE A 785 -20.81 0.39 -27.05
CA ILE A 785 -19.75 -0.08 -27.95
C ILE A 785 -18.95 1.08 -28.55
N ILE A 786 -17.64 0.89 -28.65
CA ILE A 786 -16.72 1.68 -29.48
C ILE A 786 -16.12 0.71 -30.50
N SER A 787 -16.23 1.02 -31.79
CA SER A 787 -15.60 0.25 -32.87
C SER A 787 -14.83 1.19 -33.79
N ARG A 788 -13.54 0.89 -34.00
CA ARG A 788 -12.60 1.70 -34.79
C ARG A 788 -11.66 0.80 -35.56
N GLN A 789 -11.24 1.28 -36.72
CA GLN A 789 -10.15 0.68 -37.48
C GLN A 789 -8.83 1.23 -36.94
N LEU A 790 -7.88 0.36 -36.61
CA LEU A 790 -6.53 0.71 -36.16
C LEU A 790 -5.49 0.13 -37.12
N ASP A 791 -4.38 0.84 -37.27
CA ASP A 791 -3.20 0.31 -37.95
C ASP A 791 -2.41 -0.53 -36.93
N GLY A 792 -2.19 -1.82 -37.22
CA GLY A 792 -1.41 -2.75 -36.39
C GLY A 792 -2.17 -3.98 -35.92
N ALA A 793 -1.50 -5.15 -35.96
CA ALA A 793 -2.13 -6.46 -35.77
C ALA A 793 -1.89 -7.12 -34.39
N GLY A 794 -1.25 -6.42 -33.45
CA GLY A 794 -0.82 -7.02 -32.19
C GLY A 794 -0.60 -6.04 -31.04
N TRP A 795 -0.18 -6.57 -29.90
CA TRP A 795 0.20 -5.78 -28.73
C TRP A 795 1.66 -5.34 -28.86
N ASP A 796 1.89 -4.03 -28.84
CA ASP A 796 3.25 -3.50 -28.73
C ASP A 796 3.82 -3.69 -27.33
N SER A 797 5.14 -3.82 -27.27
CA SER A 797 5.85 -3.76 -26.00
C SER A 797 5.77 -2.34 -25.44
N MET A 798 5.24 -2.20 -24.22
CA MET A 798 5.21 -0.91 -23.53
C MET A 798 6.64 -0.43 -23.24
N GLY A 799 7.08 0.61 -23.94
CA GLY A 799 8.46 1.09 -23.88
C GLY A 799 8.81 1.72 -22.53
N GLU A 800 7.83 2.25 -21.82
CA GLU A 800 7.91 2.93 -20.53
C GLU A 800 7.98 1.95 -19.35
N LEU A 801 7.60 0.69 -19.58
CA LEU A 801 7.65 -0.39 -18.59
C LEU A 801 8.28 -1.64 -19.23
N ARG A 802 9.59 -1.58 -19.40
CA ARG A 802 10.38 -2.72 -19.87
C ARG A 802 10.71 -3.60 -18.68
N VAL A 803 10.31 -4.86 -18.78
CA VAL A 803 10.81 -5.90 -17.89
C VAL A 803 12.06 -6.43 -18.56
N ASP A 804 13.23 -6.20 -17.97
CA ASP A 804 14.49 -6.76 -18.50
C ASP A 804 14.42 -8.29 -18.47
N THR A 805 14.12 -8.88 -19.61
CA THR A 805 14.33 -10.30 -19.85
C THR A 805 15.82 -10.52 -20.01
N VAL A 806 16.47 -11.04 -18.97
CA VAL A 806 17.84 -11.56 -19.11
C VAL A 806 17.79 -12.66 -20.17
N GLY A 807 18.47 -12.43 -21.29
CA GLY A 807 18.30 -13.15 -22.53
C GLY A 807 18.67 -14.63 -22.48
N ALA A 808 17.82 -15.45 -23.10
CA ALA A 808 18.26 -16.65 -23.77
C ALA A 808 18.86 -16.22 -25.12
N GLY A 809 20.19 -16.15 -25.17
CA GLY A 809 20.92 -16.32 -26.42
C GLY A 809 21.11 -17.81 -26.67
N LEU A 810 20.09 -18.41 -27.30
CA LEU A 810 20.03 -19.64 -28.14
C LEU A 810 18.73 -20.41 -27.92
#